data_AF-A0A7V1HXA1-F1
#
_entry.id   AF-A0A7V1HXA1-F1
#
_cell.length_a   1.000
_cell.length_b   1.000
_cell.length_c   1.000
_cell.angle_alpha   90.00
_cell.angle_beta   90.00
_cell.angle_gamma   90.00
#
_symmetry.space_group_name_H-M   'P 1'
#
loop_
_entity.id
_entity.type
_entity.pdbx_description
1 polymer ?
#
loop_
_entity_poly.entity_id
_entity_poly.type
_entity_poly.pdbx_seq_one_letter_code
_entity_poly.pdbx_strand_id
1 'polypeptide(L)'
;NNHEDQIYLGDGTTSTKLPFNDEYDYSDGFFVRDNYIFFPSTRPGGKGGYDLYVGDINTGDVWSLEQYFAGINTSKEELAASYSFYKKTKSAAIKYIALDNIGYRPDDGKIAILRDPVTGYDSGESYNAGSSYQIKKVSDSTVVFTITPEEWKNGSTHDQSGDKVWWLNFTGFTTPGDYFIAETGKDTGSYAFSIDENVYDDILKEAMRTFYYQRCGIAKEIPYASSNWTDVACHLDTEQDLDCRLVTDPVASTSKDLSGGWHDAGDYNKYINYADIAVHDLLSAFEENPKIWGDDYDLPESGNGIPDILDEIKWELDWMLKMQTDDGSVLHKVSSINWDGPTCPPSSEKTVRRYAPATASATINSCGVFAHAAIVFKSLPDEKLKAYGDTLQTAALNAWNWIDTHPGDIPSNYDNAGFVNAAAEDDSYTQYANITAASSYLLVLTGDTTTYRTYFDDHYQDTHLFQWTAISVYFKDPQINEALFYYSISPFATSSVVTDIQDKYMESMTNEYSDFPPLNMYNDSTDAYRAYLYDANWGSNSYKSYGGSSFSNIWVYGFDVANNDNHKDAAQGYVHYFHGTNPFRQLYLSNLDNINGENSVPEFYHGWFEDGSGYDNIDTSLYGPAPGYLVGGPNEYYVSPGSGTIEPPENQPKIKSYKNWNSVEDHSWEITENQDLYQSAYIKLLANFVSSPNSPLSDQYYVSTSGDNSNPGTLQLPWRDIDYACNNATSGSTINVMQGTYYEQISVGVDSITVQNYLGQAVVIDGTNITSGAIIEIYNRKGITFDGFELQNNIHNDAQGILVDGECHDIMIKNCKIHDIHFSNNPNDPANSNTNAQPLIVFGSSTIPSTNINVYGNEIYDSRVGYSEALAINGNIDTFEIVNNSVHDITNIGIVMIGHEQTCSDPALDQARNGICKENITYKCSSPYAANAGIYIDGAKDIVIERNTCYRNIWGIEIGCEHSGKSASGITVKNNVIYRNAKAGIALGGYDYPSGSGKVIDTYIYNNSLFDNDTLTGPDSYDPEINISYAENCWIKNNIIYGTNSDNILVIQNSNTAPVNMVLDSNIYYHPVGTNDVEFEWQNSSYQGFANWQSGTGQDANSIFDNPDFIDISSFPPDLHLTSTSPAIEAGSNYSDLTVDRDSVWRPLLAKVDKGAYEYGIYWTGQVSNDWHTAGNWSGNAVPGSTDNVTIPPPEFYEYYPEVNSNAQVNKIYLYENSKLIVKPGVNLSISN
;
A
#
# COMPACT_ATOMS: atom_id res chain seq x y z
N ASN A 1 31.51 13.33 40.07
CA ASN A 1 32.75 12.76 40.68
C ASN A 1 33.80 12.38 39.62
N ASN A 2 33.92 13.17 38.55
CA ASN A 2 35.09 13.28 37.64
C ASN A 2 34.92 14.56 36.79
N HIS A 3 34.57 15.69 37.43
CA HIS A 3 34.11 16.91 36.75
C HIS A 3 35.30 17.81 36.38
N GLU A 4 35.90 17.60 35.20
CA GLU A 4 37.14 18.28 34.77
C GLU A 4 36.94 19.24 33.57
N ASP A 5 35.79 19.24 32.90
CA ASP A 5 35.61 19.98 31.66
C ASP A 5 35.18 21.43 31.93
N GLN A 6 36.04 22.36 31.51
CA GLN A 6 35.93 23.79 31.75
C GLN A 6 36.37 24.54 30.49
N ILE A 7 35.75 25.68 30.20
CA ILE A 7 35.99 26.41 28.95
C ILE A 7 37.07 27.49 29.16
N TYR A 8 38.12 27.45 28.35
CA TYR A 8 39.19 28.44 28.38
C TYR A 8 39.20 29.26 27.09
N LEU A 9 39.39 30.57 27.22
CA LEU A 9 39.62 31.47 26.09
C LEU A 9 41.12 31.56 25.83
N GLY A 10 41.57 31.27 24.61
CA GLY A 10 42.97 31.35 24.23
C GLY A 10 43.24 32.12 22.94
N ASP A 11 44.42 32.74 22.86
CA ASP A 11 44.92 33.47 21.68
C ASP A 11 45.95 32.66 20.87
N GLY A 12 46.00 31.35 21.10
CA GLY A 12 47.01 30.44 20.54
C GLY A 12 48.35 30.42 21.30
N THR A 13 48.55 31.28 22.31
CA THR A 13 49.78 31.31 23.13
C THR A 13 49.54 31.33 24.63
N THR A 14 48.38 31.82 25.08
CA THR A 14 47.94 31.81 26.47
C THR A 14 46.48 31.37 26.55
N SER A 15 46.10 30.70 27.64
CA SER A 15 44.70 30.32 27.91
C SER A 15 44.24 30.91 29.23
N THR A 16 43.06 31.53 29.23
CA THR A 16 42.42 32.15 30.39
C THR A 16 41.11 31.42 30.68
N LYS A 17 40.95 30.92 31.90
CA LYS A 17 39.71 30.26 32.33
C LYS A 17 38.57 31.28 32.30
N LEU A 18 37.46 30.96 31.63
CA LEU A 18 36.30 31.85 31.58
C LEU A 18 35.61 31.98 32.95
N PRO A 19 35.03 33.15 33.28
CA PRO A 19 34.57 33.47 34.64
C PRO A 19 33.33 32.71 35.10
N PHE A 20 32.53 32.15 34.17
CA PHE A 20 31.35 31.36 34.50
C PHE A 20 31.63 29.89 34.79
N ASN A 21 32.87 29.43 34.62
CA ASN A 21 33.27 28.07 34.94
C ASN A 21 33.20 27.81 36.45
N ASP A 22 32.51 26.77 36.88
CA ASP A 22 32.32 26.41 38.28
C ASP A 22 32.49 24.89 38.56
N GLU A 23 31.62 24.31 39.40
CA GLU A 23 31.62 22.90 39.80
C GLU A 23 30.91 21.95 38.83
N TYR A 24 30.25 22.48 37.79
CA TYR A 24 29.62 21.70 36.71
C TYR A 24 30.61 21.42 35.58
N ASP A 25 30.27 20.44 34.72
CA ASP A 25 30.99 20.19 33.47
C ASP A 25 30.49 21.14 32.39
N TYR A 26 31.41 21.66 31.59
CA TYR A 26 31.17 22.59 30.49
C TYR A 26 31.89 22.06 29.25
N SER A 27 31.14 21.64 28.24
CA SER A 27 31.72 21.16 26.98
C SER A 27 31.53 22.16 25.85
N ASP A 28 32.30 22.01 24.77
CA ASP A 28 31.98 22.49 23.42
C ASP A 28 31.51 23.95 23.30
N GLY A 29 32.20 24.86 24.01
CA GLY A 29 31.89 26.28 24.00
C GLY A 29 32.00 26.93 22.61
N PHE A 30 30.92 27.57 22.15
CA PHE A 30 30.83 28.22 20.83
C PHE A 30 30.46 29.70 20.95
N PHE A 31 31.18 30.59 20.26
CA PHE A 31 30.91 32.03 20.28
C PHE A 31 29.65 32.40 19.49
N VAL A 32 28.74 33.16 20.11
CA VAL A 32 27.51 33.65 19.45
C VAL A 32 27.66 35.12 19.06
N ARG A 33 28.40 35.89 19.87
CA ARG A 33 28.83 37.29 19.66
C ARG A 33 30.13 37.52 20.43
N ASP A 34 30.80 38.66 20.23
CA ASP A 34 32.10 39.00 20.84
C ASP A 34 32.24 38.69 22.34
N ASN A 35 31.14 38.70 23.11
CA ASN A 35 31.15 38.52 24.56
C ASN A 35 30.31 37.34 25.07
N TYR A 36 29.66 36.54 24.21
CA TYR A 36 28.75 35.48 24.64
C TYR A 36 29.09 34.16 23.98
N ILE A 37 29.00 33.08 24.75
CA ILE A 37 29.25 31.71 24.27
C ILE A 37 28.05 30.81 24.61
N PHE A 38 27.66 29.94 23.69
CA PHE A 38 26.81 28.79 23.98
C PHE A 38 27.64 27.61 24.44
N PHE A 39 27.12 26.82 25.36
CA PHE A 39 27.76 25.58 25.82
C PHE A 39 26.73 24.62 26.44
N PRO A 40 26.90 23.31 26.29
CA PRO A 40 26.22 22.33 27.12
C PRO A 40 26.85 22.31 28.52
N SER A 41 26.03 22.12 29.55
CA SER A 41 26.53 21.96 30.91
C SER A 41 25.66 21.03 31.74
N THR A 42 26.29 20.31 32.66
CA THR A 42 25.58 19.55 33.71
C THR A 42 24.98 20.43 34.81
N ARG A 43 25.05 21.76 34.65
CA ARG A 43 24.39 22.73 35.51
C ARG A 43 22.87 22.44 35.54
N PRO A 44 22.19 22.50 36.69
CA PRO A 44 20.76 22.23 36.79
C PRO A 44 19.94 23.36 36.16
N GLY A 45 19.17 23.05 35.11
CA GLY A 45 18.32 24.04 34.44
C GLY A 45 17.17 23.50 33.60
N GLY A 46 17.18 22.22 33.22
CA GLY A 46 16.18 21.56 32.36
C GLY A 46 15.80 20.13 32.79
N LYS A 47 15.52 19.24 31.82
CA LYS A 47 14.95 17.89 32.01
C LYS A 47 15.96 16.82 32.51
N GLY A 48 17.23 17.20 32.71
CA GLY A 48 18.27 16.41 33.36
C GLY A 48 19.24 15.78 32.37
N GLY A 49 20.50 16.22 32.38
CA GLY A 49 21.52 15.86 31.38
C GLY A 49 22.56 16.98 31.22
N TYR A 50 23.09 17.14 30.01
CA TYR A 50 23.85 18.32 29.58
C TYR A 50 22.88 19.35 28.98
N ASP A 51 22.34 20.27 29.80
CA ASP A 51 21.42 21.31 29.31
C ASP A 51 22.19 22.42 28.56
N LEU A 52 21.54 23.10 27.62
CA LEU A 52 22.13 24.20 26.84
C LEU A 52 22.07 25.54 27.58
N TYR A 53 23.20 26.25 27.60
CA TYR A 53 23.36 27.54 28.25
C TYR A 53 24.01 28.56 27.33
N VAL A 54 23.76 29.84 27.63
CA VAL A 54 24.56 30.97 27.14
C VAL A 54 25.27 31.63 28.30
N GLY A 55 26.57 31.90 28.16
CA GLY A 55 27.38 32.59 29.17
C GLY A 55 28.08 33.82 28.61
N ASP A 56 28.11 34.88 29.41
CA ASP A 56 28.88 36.10 29.11
C ASP A 56 30.32 35.93 29.62
N ILE A 57 31.29 36.04 28.70
CA ILE A 57 32.71 35.80 28.99
C ILE A 57 33.35 36.89 29.87
N ASN A 58 32.73 38.06 29.98
CA ASN A 58 33.24 39.19 30.76
C ASN A 58 32.60 39.23 32.16
N THR A 59 31.30 38.98 32.24
CA THR A 59 30.56 39.06 33.51
C THR A 59 30.53 37.74 34.27
N GLY A 60 30.62 36.61 33.57
CA GLY A 60 30.44 35.28 34.14
C GLY A 60 28.97 34.91 34.38
N ASP A 61 28.03 35.72 33.89
CA ASP A 61 26.61 35.40 33.95
C ASP A 61 26.28 34.26 32.98
N VAL A 62 25.37 33.38 33.39
CA VAL A 62 24.93 32.21 32.62
C VAL A 62 23.42 32.12 32.65
N TRP A 63 22.81 31.91 31.49
CA TRP A 63 21.37 31.77 31.33
C TRP A 63 21.04 30.46 30.62
N SER A 64 20.05 29.73 31.13
CA SER A 64 19.51 28.55 30.43
C SER A 64 18.82 29.00 29.14
N LEU A 65 19.13 28.32 28.03
CA LEU A 65 18.49 28.59 26.74
C LEU A 65 17.00 28.26 26.74
N GLU A 66 16.53 27.39 27.64
CA GLU A 66 15.11 27.07 27.82
C GLU A 66 14.29 28.29 28.24
N GLN A 67 14.93 29.31 28.85
CA GLN A 67 14.27 30.57 29.18
C GLN A 67 13.91 31.40 27.93
N TYR A 68 14.56 31.11 26.80
CA TYR A 68 14.38 31.81 25.53
C TYR A 68 13.67 30.94 24.49
N PHE A 69 13.82 29.62 24.57
CA PHE A 69 13.23 28.65 23.63
C PHE A 69 12.68 27.43 24.38
N ALA A 70 11.35 27.33 24.48
CA ALA A 70 10.72 26.17 25.10
C ALA A 70 11.01 24.91 24.27
N GLY A 71 11.53 23.86 24.92
CA GLY A 71 11.78 22.55 24.27
C GLY A 71 13.19 22.32 23.71
N ILE A 72 14.12 23.27 23.87
CA ILE A 72 15.47 23.22 23.29
C ILE A 72 16.45 22.19 23.93
N ASN A 73 16.07 21.58 25.05
CA ASN A 73 16.87 20.54 25.73
C ASN A 73 16.30 19.14 25.41
N THR A 74 16.31 18.72 24.13
CA THR A 74 16.09 17.31 23.79
C THR A 74 17.42 16.56 23.73
N SER A 75 17.37 15.24 23.83
CA SER A 75 18.56 14.37 23.76
C SER A 75 19.40 14.54 22.48
N LYS A 76 18.85 15.14 21.41
CA LYS A 76 19.58 15.44 20.16
C LYS A 76 20.37 16.75 20.26
N GLU A 77 19.85 17.77 20.95
CA GLU A 77 20.55 19.06 21.14
C GLU A 77 21.60 19.02 22.28
N GLU A 78 21.41 18.16 23.28
CA GLU A 78 22.33 18.00 24.43
C GLU A 78 23.75 17.53 24.03
N LEU A 79 23.92 16.99 22.81
CA LEU A 79 25.20 16.55 22.24
C LEU A 79 25.81 17.50 21.20
N ALA A 80 25.12 18.60 20.85
CA ALA A 80 25.30 19.27 19.56
C ALA A 80 25.31 20.81 19.60
N ALA A 81 25.76 21.45 20.68
CA ALA A 81 25.94 22.91 20.70
C ALA A 81 26.87 23.43 19.58
N SER A 82 27.78 22.57 19.10
CA SER A 82 28.69 22.88 18.00
C SER A 82 28.13 22.53 16.62
N TYR A 83 27.10 21.67 16.48
CA TYR A 83 26.65 21.17 15.17
C TYR A 83 25.54 22.03 14.54
N SER A 84 24.69 22.69 15.33
CA SER A 84 23.50 23.40 14.83
C SER A 84 23.73 24.86 14.41
N PHE A 85 24.89 25.45 14.73
CA PHE A 85 25.20 26.86 14.41
C PHE A 85 26.33 27.05 13.40
N TYR A 86 26.83 25.98 12.78
CA TYR A 86 27.66 26.14 11.58
C TYR A 86 26.79 26.63 10.42
N LYS A 87 26.60 27.94 10.32
CA LYS A 87 26.81 28.55 9.00
C LYS A 87 28.30 28.36 8.74
N LYS A 88 28.68 27.18 8.22
CA LYS A 88 30.05 26.84 7.88
C LYS A 88 30.54 27.98 7.01
N THR A 89 31.55 28.72 7.47
CA THR A 89 32.10 29.82 6.68
C THR A 89 32.45 29.23 5.32
N LYS A 90 31.75 29.65 4.25
CA LYS A 90 31.93 29.14 2.88
C LYS A 90 33.43 28.94 2.65
N SER A 91 33.84 27.73 2.30
CA SER A 91 35.27 27.44 2.17
C SER A 91 35.85 28.38 1.11
N ALA A 92 37.07 28.89 1.34
CA ALA A 92 37.75 29.73 0.35
C ALA A 92 38.23 28.85 -0.82
N ALA A 93 37.31 28.28 -1.60
CA ALA A 93 37.60 27.31 -2.63
C ALA A 93 38.21 27.95 -3.89
N ILE A 94 39.14 27.25 -4.52
CA ILE A 94 39.71 27.63 -5.81
C ILE A 94 38.65 27.43 -6.88
N LYS A 95 38.37 28.49 -7.64
CA LYS A 95 37.28 28.50 -8.62
C LYS A 95 37.42 27.61 -9.85
N TYR A 96 38.51 26.87 -9.93
CA TYR A 96 38.90 26.07 -11.09
C TYR A 96 38.84 24.57 -10.84
N ILE A 97 38.37 24.13 -9.67
CA ILE A 97 38.21 22.71 -9.32
C ILE A 97 36.71 22.43 -9.15
N ALA A 98 36.10 21.75 -10.11
CA ALA A 98 34.71 21.29 -10.10
C ALA A 98 34.64 19.84 -9.62
N LEU A 99 33.70 19.52 -8.75
CA LEU A 99 33.45 18.17 -8.22
C LEU A 99 32.00 18.09 -7.72
N ASP A 100 31.59 16.91 -7.26
CA ASP A 100 30.32 16.76 -6.55
C ASP A 100 30.45 17.36 -5.15
N ASN A 101 29.81 18.51 -4.93
CA ASN A 101 29.90 19.25 -3.66
C ASN A 101 29.18 18.55 -2.51
N ILE A 102 28.30 17.57 -2.79
CA ILE A 102 27.66 16.73 -1.78
C ILE A 102 28.63 15.62 -1.40
N GLY A 103 29.09 14.84 -2.38
CA GLY A 103 30.11 13.82 -2.17
C GLY A 103 30.03 12.64 -3.13
N TYR A 104 30.55 11.50 -2.67
CA TYR A 104 30.66 10.27 -3.47
C TYR A 104 30.42 9.03 -2.61
N ARG A 105 29.79 7.99 -3.16
CA ARG A 105 29.78 6.69 -2.47
C ARG A 105 31.14 6.00 -2.54
N PRO A 106 31.49 5.11 -1.59
CA PRO A 106 32.77 4.44 -1.54
C PRO A 106 33.17 3.73 -2.83
N ASP A 107 32.24 3.06 -3.50
CA ASP A 107 32.54 2.20 -4.66
C ASP A 107 32.28 2.86 -6.03
N ASP A 108 31.77 4.08 -6.03
CA ASP A 108 31.37 4.83 -7.22
C ASP A 108 32.54 5.42 -8.01
N GLY A 109 32.29 5.86 -9.25
CA GLY A 109 33.28 6.54 -10.09
C GLY A 109 33.53 7.99 -9.66
N LYS A 110 34.74 8.32 -9.21
CA LYS A 110 35.05 9.63 -8.59
C LYS A 110 36.02 10.43 -9.45
N ILE A 111 35.50 11.48 -10.08
CA ILE A 111 36.28 12.37 -10.95
C ILE A 111 35.99 13.83 -10.59
N ALA A 112 37.04 14.58 -10.27
CA ALA A 112 37.01 16.04 -10.19
C ALA A 112 37.64 16.65 -11.46
N ILE A 113 37.19 17.84 -11.84
CA ILE A 113 37.57 18.51 -13.08
C ILE A 113 38.30 19.80 -12.76
N LEU A 114 39.53 19.91 -13.25
CA LEU A 114 40.27 21.17 -13.29
C LEU A 114 39.92 21.89 -14.58
N ARG A 115 39.59 23.19 -14.53
CA ARG A 115 39.20 23.97 -15.72
C ARG A 115 40.06 25.21 -15.95
N ASP A 116 40.44 25.42 -17.22
CA ASP A 116 41.04 26.65 -17.75
C ASP A 116 40.08 27.25 -18.80
N PRO A 117 39.42 28.39 -18.52
CA PRO A 117 38.44 28.97 -19.44
C PRO A 117 39.12 29.55 -20.69
N VAL A 118 38.66 29.13 -21.86
CA VAL A 118 39.16 29.64 -23.17
C VAL A 118 38.11 30.48 -23.88
N THR A 119 36.84 30.10 -23.79
CA THR A 119 35.68 30.79 -24.39
C THR A 119 34.57 30.97 -23.36
N GLY A 120 33.85 32.09 -23.42
CA GLY A 120 32.74 32.46 -22.52
C GLY A 120 33.04 33.69 -21.66
N TYR A 121 32.15 34.00 -20.72
CA TYR A 121 32.16 35.19 -19.87
C TYR A 121 33.44 35.31 -19.02
N ASP A 122 34.06 34.16 -18.73
CA ASP A 122 35.28 34.02 -17.94
C ASP A 122 36.55 33.80 -18.79
N SER A 123 36.49 34.00 -20.12
CA SER A 123 37.66 33.82 -21.01
C SER A 123 38.82 34.80 -20.76
N GLY A 124 38.58 35.84 -19.94
CA GLY A 124 39.63 36.75 -19.48
C GLY A 124 40.51 36.17 -18.35
N GLU A 125 40.11 35.02 -17.81
CA GLU A 125 40.81 34.30 -16.76
C GLU A 125 41.72 33.23 -17.35
N SER A 126 42.63 32.68 -16.53
CA SER A 126 43.43 31.53 -16.93
C SER A 126 43.87 30.75 -15.69
N TYR A 127 43.88 29.42 -15.85
CA TYR A 127 44.35 28.48 -14.86
C TYR A 127 45.32 27.48 -15.50
N ASN A 128 46.41 27.18 -14.80
CA ASN A 128 47.33 26.14 -15.22
C ASN A 128 47.32 25.07 -14.15
N ALA A 129 46.94 23.84 -14.53
CA ALA A 129 46.95 22.72 -13.61
C ALA A 129 48.38 22.44 -13.11
N GLY A 130 48.54 22.32 -11.78
CA GLY A 130 49.78 21.82 -11.18
C GLY A 130 50.08 20.38 -11.58
N SER A 131 51.29 19.89 -11.35
CA SER A 131 51.67 18.51 -11.75
C SER A 131 51.13 17.41 -10.82
N SER A 132 50.55 17.76 -9.66
CA SER A 132 50.05 16.81 -8.66
C SER A 132 49.08 17.48 -7.69
N TYR A 133 48.05 16.75 -7.28
CA TYR A 133 47.03 17.15 -6.32
C TYR A 133 46.91 16.12 -5.19
N GLN A 134 46.35 16.54 -4.06
CA GLN A 134 46.22 15.74 -2.84
C GLN A 134 44.78 15.82 -2.31
N ILE A 135 44.23 14.66 -1.94
CA ILE A 135 43.03 14.60 -1.10
C ILE A 135 43.51 14.78 0.34
N LYS A 136 42.91 15.76 1.02
CA LYS A 136 43.22 16.11 2.40
C LYS A 136 41.97 16.02 3.26
N LYS A 137 42.11 15.56 4.51
CA LYS A 137 41.01 15.59 5.48
C LYS A 137 40.61 17.02 5.80
N VAL A 138 39.31 17.29 5.90
CA VAL A 138 38.80 18.61 6.31
C VAL A 138 39.24 18.95 7.75
N SER A 139 39.27 17.96 8.64
CA SER A 139 39.52 18.17 10.08
C SER A 139 40.92 18.68 10.43
N ASP A 140 41.95 18.20 9.74
CA ASP A 140 43.35 18.48 10.10
C ASP A 140 44.29 18.69 8.89
N SER A 141 43.74 18.74 7.67
CA SER A 141 44.49 18.86 6.42
C SER A 141 45.49 17.73 6.15
N THR A 142 45.38 16.58 6.84
CA THR A 142 46.22 15.40 6.59
C THR A 142 45.99 14.89 5.18
N VAL A 143 47.08 14.72 4.42
CA VAL A 143 47.06 14.11 3.09
C VAL A 143 46.75 12.61 3.21
N VAL A 144 45.71 12.15 2.52
CA VAL A 144 45.27 10.74 2.52
C VAL A 144 45.41 10.07 1.16
N PHE A 145 45.45 10.86 0.08
CA PHE A 145 45.60 10.35 -1.28
C PHE A 145 46.31 11.38 -2.16
N THR A 146 46.96 10.94 -3.23
CA THR A 146 47.64 11.81 -4.20
C THR A 146 47.22 11.43 -5.61
N ILE A 147 46.87 12.44 -6.41
CA ILE A 147 46.28 12.30 -7.74
C ILE A 147 47.15 13.07 -8.74
N THR A 148 47.31 12.52 -9.95
CA THR A 148 47.95 13.21 -11.06
C THR A 148 46.85 13.69 -12.02
N PRO A 149 46.85 14.95 -12.47
CA PRO A 149 45.91 15.40 -13.48
C PRO A 149 46.12 14.74 -14.83
N GLU A 150 45.02 14.35 -15.45
CA GLU A 150 44.98 13.77 -16.80
C GLU A 150 44.38 14.79 -17.77
N GLU A 151 45.14 15.19 -18.79
CA GLU A 151 44.63 16.11 -19.83
C GLU A 151 43.47 15.49 -20.60
N TRP A 152 42.31 16.14 -20.58
CA TRP A 152 41.18 15.69 -21.38
C TRP A 152 41.45 15.93 -22.87
N LYS A 153 41.26 14.88 -23.68
CA LYS A 153 41.44 14.88 -25.15
C LYS A 153 42.71 15.62 -25.62
N ASN A 154 43.84 15.36 -24.97
CA ASN A 154 45.15 15.98 -25.26
C ASN A 154 45.14 17.52 -25.22
N GLY A 155 44.42 18.10 -24.24
CA GLY A 155 44.37 19.55 -24.03
C GLY A 155 43.48 20.31 -25.04
N SER A 156 42.52 19.61 -25.65
CA SER A 156 41.51 20.21 -26.52
C SER A 156 40.57 21.11 -25.71
N THR A 157 40.08 22.19 -26.32
CA THR A 157 39.00 22.99 -25.73
C THR A 157 37.69 22.24 -25.94
N HIS A 158 37.00 21.95 -24.85
CA HIS A 158 35.67 21.35 -24.84
C HIS A 158 34.67 22.33 -25.45
N ASP A 159 33.93 21.90 -26.46
CA ASP A 159 33.05 22.75 -27.27
C ASP A 159 31.83 23.26 -26.47
N GLN A 160 31.18 22.42 -25.66
CA GLN A 160 29.98 22.84 -24.92
C GLN A 160 30.28 23.87 -23.82
N SER A 161 31.46 23.78 -23.20
CA SER A 161 31.86 24.69 -22.10
C SER A 161 32.79 25.81 -22.52
N GLY A 162 33.55 25.65 -23.60
CA GLY A 162 34.66 26.53 -23.93
C GLY A 162 35.88 26.39 -23.02
N ASP A 163 36.00 25.34 -22.22
CA ASP A 163 37.11 25.12 -21.29
C ASP A 163 38.14 24.12 -21.82
N LYS A 164 39.42 24.30 -21.46
CA LYS A 164 40.36 23.19 -21.42
C LYS A 164 40.29 22.57 -20.03
N VAL A 165 40.30 21.24 -19.96
CA VAL A 165 40.16 20.56 -18.66
C VAL A 165 41.19 19.47 -18.43
N TRP A 166 41.37 19.17 -17.14
CA TRP A 166 42.06 17.97 -16.68
C TRP A 166 41.18 17.21 -15.70
N TRP A 167 41.21 15.88 -15.78
CA TRP A 167 40.52 15.01 -14.84
C TRP A 167 41.44 14.60 -13.70
N LEU A 168 40.89 14.64 -12.49
CA LEU A 168 41.45 14.06 -11.29
C LEU A 168 40.63 12.83 -10.97
N ASN A 169 41.06 11.66 -11.44
CA ASN A 169 40.40 10.39 -11.13
C ASN A 169 40.93 9.86 -9.77
N PHE A 170 40.02 9.68 -8.82
CA PHE A 170 40.31 9.12 -7.51
C PHE A 170 39.33 8.00 -7.12
N THR A 171 38.73 7.32 -8.11
CA THR A 171 37.81 6.19 -7.90
C THR A 171 38.34 5.15 -6.92
N GLY A 172 39.64 4.83 -7.00
CA GLY A 172 40.30 3.86 -6.11
C GLY A 172 40.44 4.30 -4.64
N PHE A 173 40.05 5.52 -4.28
CA PHE A 173 40.00 5.99 -2.90
C PHE A 173 38.58 5.85 -2.35
N THR A 174 38.36 4.85 -1.49
CA THR A 174 37.04 4.43 -1.01
C THR A 174 36.81 4.68 0.48
N THR A 175 37.79 5.27 1.17
CA THR A 175 37.74 5.43 2.64
C THR A 175 36.72 6.50 3.04
N PRO A 176 35.67 6.16 3.83
CA PRO A 176 34.69 7.15 4.24
C PRO A 176 35.28 8.32 5.04
N GLY A 177 34.67 9.50 4.93
CA GLY A 177 35.04 10.71 5.66
C GLY A 177 34.94 12.00 4.82
N ASP A 178 35.31 13.13 5.43
CA ASP A 178 35.23 14.45 4.81
C ASP A 178 36.57 14.94 4.28
N TYR A 179 36.57 15.39 3.03
CA TYR A 179 37.78 15.70 2.29
C TYR A 179 37.68 16.99 1.45
N PHE A 180 38.84 17.49 1.01
CA PHE A 180 38.96 18.47 -0.06
C PHE A 180 40.19 18.14 -0.92
N ILE A 181 40.20 18.59 -2.17
CA ILE A 181 41.29 18.40 -3.12
C ILE A 181 42.09 19.70 -3.25
N ALA A 182 43.40 19.65 -3.00
CA ALA A 182 44.30 20.79 -3.18
C ALA A 182 45.52 20.43 -4.03
N GLU A 183 46.08 21.40 -4.74
CA GLU A 183 47.38 21.23 -5.42
C GLU A 183 48.45 20.89 -4.37
N THR A 184 49.37 19.97 -4.71
CA THR A 184 50.43 19.54 -3.79
C THR A 184 51.22 20.73 -3.23
N GLY A 185 51.24 20.84 -1.89
CA GLY A 185 51.90 21.94 -1.18
C GLY A 185 51.05 23.20 -0.99
N LYS A 186 49.76 23.18 -1.38
CA LYS A 186 48.76 24.21 -1.06
C LYS A 186 47.78 23.69 -0.01
N ASP A 187 47.25 24.59 0.82
CA ASP A 187 46.22 24.27 1.83
C ASP A 187 44.86 24.89 1.50
N THR A 188 44.70 25.34 0.25
CA THR A 188 43.46 25.89 -0.29
C THR A 188 43.16 25.12 -1.58
N GLY A 189 41.91 24.65 -1.74
CA GLY A 189 41.55 23.64 -2.72
C GLY A 189 40.11 23.74 -3.19
N SER A 190 39.51 22.61 -3.55
CA SER A 190 38.08 22.49 -3.89
C SER A 190 37.16 22.85 -2.70
N TYR A 191 35.85 22.83 -2.95
CA TYR A 191 34.87 22.68 -1.88
C TYR A 191 35.11 21.38 -1.11
N ALA A 192 34.65 21.34 0.14
CA ALA A 192 34.63 20.11 0.92
C ALA A 192 33.59 19.15 0.35
N PHE A 193 33.84 17.85 0.44
CA PHE A 193 32.92 16.79 0.03
C PHE A 193 33.10 15.57 0.93
N SER A 194 32.06 14.74 1.02
CA SER A 194 32.11 13.51 1.82
C SER A 194 32.29 12.28 0.94
N ILE A 195 32.90 11.24 1.50
CA ILE A 195 32.78 9.87 0.98
C ILE A 195 31.97 9.08 2.01
N ASP A 196 30.78 8.65 1.63
CA ASP A 196 29.86 7.93 2.50
C ASP A 196 28.86 7.10 1.68
N GLU A 197 28.40 5.96 2.19
CA GLU A 197 27.42 5.12 1.49
C GLU A 197 26.09 5.86 1.32
N ASN A 198 25.72 6.66 2.32
CA ASN A 198 24.43 7.36 2.43
C ASN A 198 24.54 8.84 2.05
N VAL A 199 25.54 9.20 1.23
CA VAL A 199 25.88 10.60 0.93
C VAL A 199 24.74 11.38 0.25
N TYR A 200 23.77 10.69 -0.33
CA TYR A 200 22.65 11.29 -1.06
C TYR A 200 21.31 11.29 -0.29
N ASP A 201 21.26 10.74 0.92
CA ASP A 201 20.00 10.61 1.69
C ASP A 201 19.38 11.99 1.99
N ASP A 202 20.18 12.92 2.52
CA ASP A 202 19.70 14.25 2.92
C ASP A 202 19.27 15.11 1.72
N ILE A 203 20.00 15.03 0.60
CA ILE A 203 19.62 15.78 -0.61
C ILE A 203 18.38 15.18 -1.29
N LEU A 204 18.18 13.86 -1.24
CA LEU A 204 16.94 13.24 -1.69
C LEU A 204 15.75 13.75 -0.87
N LYS A 205 15.90 13.81 0.46
CA LYS A 205 14.87 14.34 1.35
C LYS A 205 14.55 15.80 1.04
N GLU A 206 15.54 16.68 0.98
CA GLU A 206 15.30 18.10 0.67
C GLU A 206 14.74 18.30 -0.75
N ALA A 207 15.15 17.47 -1.71
CA ALA A 207 14.60 17.48 -3.05
C ALA A 207 13.12 17.06 -3.09
N MET A 208 12.72 16.04 -2.33
CA MET A 208 11.31 15.64 -2.28
C MET A 208 10.45 16.69 -1.56
N ARG A 209 10.96 17.29 -0.47
CA ARG A 209 10.23 18.30 0.32
C ARG A 209 9.86 19.55 -0.46
N THR A 210 10.40 19.78 -1.65
CA THR A 210 9.95 20.89 -2.51
C THR A 210 8.47 20.74 -2.86
N PHE A 211 7.96 19.52 -3.08
CA PHE A 211 6.55 19.28 -3.36
C PHE A 211 5.65 19.73 -2.19
N TYR A 212 6.08 19.48 -0.94
CA TYR A 212 5.42 20.03 0.25
C TYR A 212 5.33 21.57 0.21
N TYR A 213 6.43 22.23 -0.14
CA TYR A 213 6.46 23.69 -0.30
C TYR A 213 5.60 24.17 -1.47
N GLN A 214 5.45 23.37 -2.54
CA GLN A 214 4.56 23.61 -3.67
C GLN A 214 3.08 23.29 -3.38
N ARG A 215 2.73 22.57 -2.29
CA ARG A 215 1.32 22.24 -2.01
C ARG A 215 0.43 23.49 -1.93
N CYS A 216 -0.62 23.55 -2.75
CA CYS A 216 -1.64 24.59 -2.75
C CYS A 216 -2.75 24.30 -1.72
N GLY A 217 -3.31 25.35 -1.09
CA GLY A 217 -4.47 25.19 -0.21
C GLY A 217 -4.18 24.67 1.21
N ILE A 218 -2.90 24.53 1.58
CA ILE A 218 -2.46 24.09 2.92
C ILE A 218 -1.47 25.08 3.53
N ALA A 219 -1.53 25.26 4.85
CA ALA A 219 -0.57 26.06 5.58
C ALA A 219 0.81 25.39 5.60
N LYS A 220 1.87 26.22 5.55
CA LYS A 220 3.26 25.80 5.77
C LYS A 220 3.60 26.13 7.21
N GLU A 221 3.57 25.12 8.08
CA GLU A 221 3.64 25.32 9.53
C GLU A 221 4.70 24.45 10.21
N ILE A 222 5.12 24.87 11.40
CA ILE A 222 6.06 24.13 12.25
C ILE A 222 5.30 22.91 12.83
N PRO A 223 5.91 21.70 12.86
CA PRO A 223 7.33 21.42 12.62
C PRO A 223 7.73 21.12 11.16
N TYR A 224 6.78 21.01 10.24
CA TYR A 224 6.99 20.54 8.87
C TYR A 224 7.76 21.53 7.99
N ALA A 225 7.39 22.81 8.06
CA ALA A 225 8.14 23.92 7.51
C ALA A 225 9.12 24.48 8.54
N SER A 226 10.35 24.81 8.12
CA SER A 226 11.25 25.60 8.96
C SER A 226 10.66 26.99 9.20
N SER A 227 10.92 27.57 10.39
CA SER A 227 10.34 28.86 10.79
C SER A 227 10.51 30.02 9.80
N ASN A 228 11.56 29.97 8.96
CA ASN A 228 11.81 30.94 7.91
C ASN A 228 10.79 30.87 6.77
N TRP A 229 10.29 29.69 6.41
CA TRP A 229 9.38 29.44 5.27
C TRP A 229 7.99 28.99 5.72
N THR A 230 7.47 29.63 6.78
CA THR A 230 6.08 29.44 7.18
C THR A 230 5.16 30.37 6.41
N ASP A 231 3.97 29.88 6.07
CA ASP A 231 2.91 30.64 5.42
C ASP A 231 1.53 30.07 5.81
N VAL A 232 0.48 30.88 5.72
CA VAL A 232 -0.90 30.37 5.89
C VAL A 232 -1.40 29.75 4.57
N ALA A 233 -2.51 29.00 4.61
CA ALA A 233 -3.05 28.38 3.41
C ALA A 233 -3.38 29.43 2.31
N CYS A 234 -2.88 29.17 1.11
CA CYS A 234 -3.08 30.00 -0.08
C CYS A 234 -4.32 29.55 -0.88
N HIS A 235 -4.83 30.44 -1.74
CA HIS A 235 -5.87 30.14 -2.73
C HIS A 235 -7.23 29.65 -2.19
N LEU A 236 -7.57 29.99 -0.94
CA LEU A 236 -8.85 29.63 -0.29
C LEU A 236 -9.85 30.80 -0.18
N ASP A 237 -9.55 31.97 -0.76
CA ASP A 237 -10.46 33.12 -0.72
C ASP A 237 -11.63 33.00 -1.72
N THR A 238 -12.51 34.01 -1.71
CA THR A 238 -13.67 34.07 -2.60
C THR A 238 -13.25 33.97 -4.07
N GLU A 239 -13.91 33.06 -4.80
CA GLU A 239 -13.65 32.80 -6.22
C GLU A 239 -12.20 32.37 -6.53
N GLN A 240 -11.58 31.65 -5.59
CA GLN A 240 -10.36 30.86 -5.78
C GLN A 240 -10.69 29.36 -5.75
N ASP A 241 -9.83 28.50 -5.21
CA ASP A 241 -9.89 27.06 -5.48
C ASP A 241 -11.10 26.35 -4.81
N LEU A 242 -11.65 26.88 -3.71
CA LEU A 242 -12.86 26.33 -3.05
C LEU A 242 -14.19 26.73 -3.73
N ASP A 243 -14.19 27.79 -4.54
CA ASP A 243 -15.32 28.30 -5.36
C ASP A 243 -14.77 28.61 -6.76
N CYS A 244 -14.08 27.62 -7.34
CA CYS A 244 -13.42 27.79 -8.62
C CYS A 244 -14.45 27.62 -9.72
N ARG A 245 -14.51 28.58 -10.65
CA ARG A 245 -15.55 28.62 -11.70
C ARG A 245 -14.94 28.47 -13.08
N LEU A 246 -15.75 28.00 -14.03
CA LEU A 246 -15.33 27.82 -15.41
C LEU A 246 -14.92 29.17 -16.01
N VAL A 247 -13.75 29.22 -16.65
CA VAL A 247 -13.21 30.48 -17.21
C VAL A 247 -14.13 31.10 -18.27
N THR A 248 -14.78 30.28 -19.10
CA THR A 248 -15.65 30.72 -20.20
C THR A 248 -17.08 31.02 -19.76
N ASP A 249 -17.50 30.57 -18.58
CA ASP A 249 -18.82 30.85 -17.98
C ASP A 249 -18.73 30.91 -16.44
N PRO A 250 -18.24 32.03 -15.87
CA PRO A 250 -17.89 32.15 -14.46
C PRO A 250 -19.12 32.43 -13.56
N VAL A 251 -20.14 31.59 -13.65
CA VAL A 251 -21.38 31.66 -12.86
C VAL A 251 -21.35 30.72 -11.67
N ALA A 252 -22.12 31.00 -10.62
CA ALA A 252 -22.13 30.17 -9.40
C ALA A 252 -22.50 28.69 -9.64
N SER A 253 -23.24 28.36 -10.71
CA SER A 253 -23.57 26.98 -11.07
C SER A 253 -22.39 26.18 -11.65
N THR A 254 -21.30 26.83 -12.03
CA THR A 254 -20.04 26.19 -12.44
C THR A 254 -19.03 26.13 -11.30
N SER A 255 -19.39 26.51 -10.08
CA SER A 255 -18.50 26.41 -8.90
C SER A 255 -18.12 24.96 -8.61
N LYS A 256 -16.82 24.72 -8.42
CA LYS A 256 -16.23 23.46 -7.98
C LYS A 256 -15.21 23.72 -6.86
N ASP A 257 -15.06 22.77 -5.94
CA ASP A 257 -13.89 22.69 -5.06
C ASP A 257 -12.77 21.96 -5.80
N LEU A 258 -11.74 22.72 -6.19
CA LEU A 258 -10.53 22.25 -6.86
C LEU A 258 -9.28 22.59 -6.04
N SER A 259 -9.43 22.65 -4.70
CA SER A 259 -8.34 22.85 -3.74
C SER A 259 -7.37 21.66 -3.67
N GLY A 260 -6.16 21.90 -3.17
CA GLY A 260 -5.09 20.90 -3.10
C GLY A 260 -4.17 20.92 -4.32
N GLY A 261 -3.37 19.87 -4.47
CA GLY A 261 -2.38 19.73 -5.53
C GLY A 261 -1.16 20.64 -5.38
N TRP A 262 -0.26 20.64 -6.35
CA TRP A 262 0.97 21.43 -6.37
C TRP A 262 0.86 22.67 -7.26
N HIS A 263 1.55 23.73 -6.86
CA HIS A 263 1.95 24.79 -7.78
C HIS A 263 3.00 24.20 -8.73
N ASP A 264 2.78 24.32 -10.05
CA ASP A 264 3.60 23.61 -11.05
C ASP A 264 5.06 24.08 -11.09
N ALA A 265 5.27 25.37 -10.85
CA ALA A 265 6.55 26.01 -11.11
C ALA A 265 6.77 27.20 -10.16
N GLY A 266 7.42 28.24 -10.68
CA GLY A 266 7.56 29.52 -9.99
C GLY A 266 6.25 30.31 -9.91
N ASP A 267 5.29 30.04 -10.80
CA ASP A 267 3.91 30.52 -10.68
C ASP A 267 3.08 29.65 -9.71
N TYR A 268 1.87 30.08 -9.39
CA TYR A 268 0.99 29.33 -8.49
C TYR A 268 -0.10 28.53 -9.24
N ASN A 269 0.09 28.29 -10.54
CA ASN A 269 -0.90 27.60 -11.37
C ASN A 269 -0.72 26.07 -11.28
N LYS A 270 -1.77 25.31 -11.63
CA LYS A 270 -1.78 23.84 -11.54
C LYS A 270 -2.27 23.26 -12.86
N TYR A 271 -1.49 22.37 -13.47
CA TYR A 271 -1.72 21.88 -14.84
C TYR A 271 -1.69 20.35 -14.87
N ILE A 272 -2.74 19.71 -15.39
CA ILE A 272 -2.80 18.24 -15.46
C ILE A 272 -1.67 17.66 -16.32
N ASN A 273 -1.39 18.28 -17.47
CA ASN A 273 -0.43 17.76 -18.44
C ASN A 273 1.05 17.96 -18.06
N TYR A 274 1.32 18.70 -16.98
CA TYR A 274 2.68 18.80 -16.41
C TYR A 274 2.78 17.94 -15.14
N ALA A 275 1.73 17.94 -14.31
CA ALA A 275 1.61 17.06 -13.16
C ALA A 275 1.73 15.57 -13.55
N ASP A 276 1.26 15.16 -14.74
CA ASP A 276 1.35 13.76 -15.13
C ASP A 276 2.80 13.26 -15.23
N ILE A 277 3.70 14.08 -15.78
CA ILE A 277 5.13 13.73 -15.88
C ILE A 277 5.70 13.56 -14.48
N ALA A 278 5.43 14.53 -13.60
CA ALA A 278 5.94 14.52 -12.23
C ALA A 278 5.46 13.30 -11.44
N VAL A 279 4.16 12.99 -11.53
CA VAL A 279 3.58 11.84 -10.85
C VAL A 279 4.11 10.52 -11.40
N HIS A 280 4.24 10.37 -12.73
CA HIS A 280 4.85 9.16 -13.30
C HIS A 280 6.29 8.97 -12.85
N ASP A 281 7.12 10.02 -12.87
CA ASP A 281 8.52 9.94 -12.42
C ASP A 281 8.63 9.55 -10.94
N LEU A 282 7.80 10.10 -10.06
CA LEU A 282 7.80 9.77 -8.64
C LEU A 282 7.29 8.34 -8.37
N LEU A 283 6.26 7.89 -9.11
CA LEU A 283 5.78 6.51 -9.05
C LEU A 283 6.87 5.52 -9.51
N SER A 284 7.54 5.80 -10.65
CA SER A 284 8.66 4.98 -11.13
C SER A 284 9.81 4.97 -10.11
N ALA A 285 10.17 6.13 -9.54
CA ALA A 285 11.22 6.21 -8.53
C ALA A 285 10.90 5.37 -7.28
N PHE A 286 9.62 5.31 -6.89
CA PHE A 286 9.15 4.43 -5.84
C PHE A 286 9.23 2.95 -6.24
N GLU A 287 8.70 2.55 -7.39
CA GLU A 287 8.69 1.14 -7.81
C GLU A 287 10.08 0.56 -8.06
N GLU A 288 10.99 1.37 -8.61
CA GLU A 288 12.38 0.97 -8.87
C GLU A 288 13.17 0.79 -7.58
N ASN A 289 12.91 1.63 -6.56
CA ASN A 289 13.69 1.69 -5.33
C ASN A 289 12.80 1.89 -4.08
N PRO A 290 11.84 1.01 -3.76
CA PRO A 290 10.80 1.29 -2.76
C PRO A 290 11.32 1.47 -1.33
N LYS A 291 12.50 0.92 -1.03
CA LYS A 291 13.11 0.95 0.31
C LYS A 291 13.96 2.18 0.59
N ILE A 292 14.17 3.07 -0.37
CA ILE A 292 14.93 4.30 -0.09
C ILE A 292 14.07 5.37 0.59
N TRP A 293 12.75 5.19 0.52
CA TRP A 293 11.77 6.16 0.97
C TRP A 293 11.39 5.92 2.43
N GLY A 294 11.69 6.92 3.26
CA GLY A 294 11.33 6.95 4.68
C GLY A 294 9.92 7.48 4.92
N ASP A 295 9.54 7.51 6.20
CA ASP A 295 8.31 8.10 6.77
C ASP A 295 8.72 9.22 7.76
N ASP A 296 9.77 9.96 7.41
CA ASP A 296 10.50 10.93 8.23
C ASP A 296 11.00 12.16 7.44
N TYR A 297 10.34 12.52 6.34
CA TYR A 297 10.68 13.65 5.47
C TYR A 297 10.09 14.98 5.97
N ASP A 298 9.58 15.00 7.21
CA ASP A 298 8.99 16.17 7.86
C ASP A 298 7.76 16.70 7.11
N LEU A 299 6.94 15.79 6.56
CA LEU A 299 5.62 16.08 6.02
C LEU A 299 4.55 16.05 7.11
N PRO A 300 3.39 16.69 6.92
CA PRO A 300 2.23 16.53 7.80
C PRO A 300 1.84 15.07 8.04
N GLU A 301 2.05 14.24 7.04
CA GLU A 301 1.74 12.81 7.03
C GLU A 301 2.84 11.94 7.67
N SER A 302 4.07 12.43 7.83
CA SER A 302 5.19 11.64 8.34
C SER A 302 4.91 11.02 9.72
N GLY A 303 5.29 9.75 9.87
CA GLY A 303 5.03 8.88 11.02
C GLY A 303 3.72 8.09 10.93
N ASN A 304 3.06 8.06 9.76
CA ASN A 304 1.78 7.35 9.56
C ASN A 304 1.95 5.88 9.13
N GLY A 305 3.19 5.42 8.90
CA GLY A 305 3.52 4.08 8.40
C GLY A 305 3.55 3.95 6.88
N ILE A 306 3.45 5.05 6.13
CA ILE A 306 3.46 5.13 4.67
C ILE A 306 4.75 5.87 4.27
N PRO A 307 5.48 5.41 3.24
CA PRO A 307 6.58 6.20 2.70
C PRO A 307 6.10 7.59 2.26
N ASP A 308 6.79 8.63 2.70
CA ASP A 308 6.36 10.01 2.48
C ASP A 308 6.24 10.38 0.99
N ILE A 309 7.00 9.72 0.10
CA ILE A 309 6.82 9.89 -1.35
C ILE A 309 5.40 9.53 -1.81
N LEU A 310 4.79 8.50 -1.22
CA LEU A 310 3.44 8.07 -1.55
C LEU A 310 2.39 9.02 -0.95
N ASP A 311 2.65 9.58 0.23
CA ASP A 311 1.80 10.62 0.81
C ASP A 311 1.81 11.89 -0.06
N GLU A 312 2.97 12.29 -0.55
CA GLU A 312 3.12 13.43 -1.45
C GLU A 312 2.46 13.16 -2.81
N ILE A 313 2.69 12.00 -3.44
CA ILE A 313 1.99 11.60 -4.67
C ILE A 313 0.47 11.61 -4.46
N LYS A 314 0.01 11.08 -3.32
CA LYS A 314 -1.41 11.06 -2.98
C LYS A 314 -2.00 12.47 -2.89
N TRP A 315 -1.24 13.46 -2.42
CA TRP A 315 -1.69 14.86 -2.38
C TRP A 315 -2.07 15.39 -3.77
N GLU A 316 -1.26 15.08 -4.78
CA GLU A 316 -1.53 15.48 -6.17
C GLU A 316 -2.66 14.65 -6.79
N LEU A 317 -2.67 13.33 -6.56
CA LEU A 317 -3.75 12.44 -7.03
C LEU A 317 -5.12 12.84 -6.48
N ASP A 318 -5.20 13.26 -5.21
CA ASP A 318 -6.44 13.77 -4.61
C ASP A 318 -6.94 15.02 -5.33
N TRP A 319 -6.04 15.88 -5.83
CA TRP A 319 -6.41 17.01 -6.67
C TRP A 319 -6.82 16.58 -8.09
N MET A 320 -6.06 15.67 -8.72
CA MET A 320 -6.40 15.14 -10.05
C MET A 320 -7.78 14.46 -10.06
N LEU A 321 -8.15 13.73 -9.00
CA LEU A 321 -9.48 13.14 -8.84
C LEU A 321 -10.59 14.21 -8.79
N LYS A 322 -10.36 15.37 -8.17
CA LYS A 322 -11.31 16.51 -8.20
C LYS A 322 -11.44 17.14 -9.59
N MET A 323 -10.42 16.98 -10.43
CA MET A 323 -10.39 17.49 -11.80
C MET A 323 -11.15 16.58 -12.78
N GLN A 324 -11.41 15.32 -12.43
CA GLN A 324 -12.25 14.42 -13.23
C GLN A 324 -13.74 14.80 -13.09
N THR A 325 -14.46 14.79 -14.20
CA THR A 325 -15.90 15.05 -14.24
C THR A 325 -16.68 13.73 -14.31
N ASP A 326 -18.00 13.78 -14.04
CA ASP A 326 -18.86 12.60 -13.94
C ASP A 326 -18.88 11.71 -15.22
N ASP A 327 -18.49 12.25 -16.38
CA ASP A 327 -18.41 11.50 -17.63
C ASP A 327 -17.04 10.84 -17.91
N GLY A 328 -16.07 11.04 -17.00
CA GLY A 328 -14.71 10.53 -17.09
C GLY A 328 -13.69 11.50 -17.68
N SER A 329 -14.13 12.58 -18.36
CA SER A 329 -13.22 13.62 -18.87
C SER A 329 -12.59 14.44 -17.75
N VAL A 330 -11.40 14.98 -17.99
CA VAL A 330 -10.62 15.71 -16.97
C VAL A 330 -10.39 17.17 -17.38
N LEU A 331 -10.66 18.07 -16.44
CA LEU A 331 -10.42 19.52 -16.56
C LEU A 331 -8.94 19.81 -16.81
N HIS A 332 -8.63 20.80 -17.65
CA HIS A 332 -7.25 20.97 -18.13
C HIS A 332 -6.28 21.59 -17.10
N LYS A 333 -6.72 22.62 -16.38
CA LYS A 333 -5.90 23.35 -15.41
C LYS A 333 -6.73 24.22 -14.45
N VAL A 334 -6.11 24.63 -13.34
CA VAL A 334 -6.61 25.67 -12.43
C VAL A 334 -5.60 26.80 -12.33
N SER A 335 -6.01 28.02 -12.68
CA SER A 335 -5.07 29.11 -12.87
C SER A 335 -5.67 30.49 -12.60
N SER A 336 -4.82 31.47 -12.30
CA SER A 336 -5.17 32.89 -12.33
C SER A 336 -5.45 33.37 -13.78
N ILE A 337 -6.37 34.32 -13.95
CA ILE A 337 -6.81 34.78 -15.29
C ILE A 337 -5.96 35.94 -15.87
N ASN A 338 -5.09 36.54 -15.05
CA ASN A 338 -4.25 37.68 -15.43
C ASN A 338 -2.77 37.37 -15.15
N TRP A 339 -1.86 38.09 -15.79
CA TRP A 339 -0.42 38.04 -15.53
C TRP A 339 0.03 39.36 -14.89
N ASP A 340 -0.25 39.50 -13.58
CA ASP A 340 0.26 40.60 -12.76
C ASP A 340 1.50 40.19 -11.93
N GLY A 341 2.00 38.96 -12.15
CA GLY A 341 3.02 38.31 -11.34
C GLY A 341 2.45 37.68 -10.07
N PRO A 342 2.94 36.49 -9.64
CA PRO A 342 2.58 35.92 -8.34
C PRO A 342 3.08 36.84 -7.20
N THR A 343 2.32 36.95 -6.11
CA THR A 343 2.73 37.74 -4.94
C THR A 343 3.44 36.88 -3.89
N CYS A 344 4.44 37.44 -3.22
CA CYS A 344 5.15 36.81 -2.11
C CYS A 344 4.57 37.24 -0.73
N PRO A 345 4.31 36.31 0.22
CA PRO A 345 4.27 34.84 0.06
C PRO A 345 2.97 34.37 -0.63
N PRO A 346 2.83 33.07 -1.00
CA PRO A 346 1.69 32.55 -1.75
C PRO A 346 0.31 32.91 -1.18
N SER A 347 0.17 32.92 0.15
CA SER A 347 -1.09 33.29 0.81
C SER A 347 -1.55 34.73 0.55
N SER A 348 -0.63 35.61 0.11
CA SER A 348 -0.94 36.99 -0.24
C SER A 348 -1.58 37.12 -1.61
N GLU A 349 -1.63 36.05 -2.42
CA GLU A 349 -2.24 36.12 -3.73
C GLU A 349 -3.77 36.09 -3.62
N LYS A 350 -4.38 37.24 -3.90
CA LYS A 350 -5.84 37.44 -3.84
C LYS A 350 -6.50 37.49 -5.21
N THR A 351 -5.77 37.11 -6.26
CA THR A 351 -6.28 37.08 -7.63
C THR A 351 -7.37 36.02 -7.75
N VAL A 352 -8.35 36.30 -8.61
CA VAL A 352 -9.40 35.35 -8.96
C VAL A 352 -8.80 34.21 -9.75
N ARG A 353 -9.19 32.97 -9.42
CA ARG A 353 -8.76 31.75 -10.13
C ARG A 353 -9.94 31.12 -10.85
N ARG A 354 -9.62 30.42 -11.93
CA ARG A 354 -10.59 29.75 -12.80
C ARG A 354 -10.05 28.40 -13.24
N TYR A 355 -10.96 27.50 -13.58
CA TYR A 355 -10.59 26.26 -14.24
C TYR A 355 -10.89 26.32 -15.74
N ALA A 356 -10.04 25.66 -16.50
CA ALA A 356 -10.22 25.43 -17.93
C ALA A 356 -11.20 24.25 -18.17
N PRO A 357 -11.94 24.23 -19.29
CA PRO A 357 -12.78 23.09 -19.64
C PRO A 357 -11.97 21.79 -19.75
N ALA A 358 -12.65 20.65 -19.74
CA ALA A 358 -12.00 19.37 -19.98
C ALA A 358 -11.44 19.27 -21.40
N THR A 359 -10.30 18.58 -21.54
CA THR A 359 -9.63 18.33 -22.83
C THR A 359 -9.29 16.86 -22.98
N ALA A 360 -9.12 16.41 -24.22
CA ALA A 360 -8.64 15.06 -24.49
C ALA A 360 -7.24 14.85 -23.90
N SER A 361 -6.33 15.81 -24.08
CA SER A 361 -4.97 15.77 -23.52
C SER A 361 -4.98 15.48 -22.01
N ALA A 362 -5.71 16.26 -21.21
CA ALA A 362 -5.79 16.09 -19.75
C ALA A 362 -6.44 14.76 -19.36
N THR A 363 -7.44 14.31 -20.12
CA THR A 363 -8.12 13.03 -19.88
C THR A 363 -7.18 11.85 -20.15
N ILE A 364 -6.39 11.91 -21.22
CA ILE A 364 -5.40 10.88 -21.59
C ILE A 364 -4.29 10.80 -20.54
N ASN A 365 -3.70 11.94 -20.17
CA ASN A 365 -2.64 11.98 -19.15
C ASN A 365 -3.13 11.43 -17.80
N SER A 366 -4.32 11.83 -17.36
CA SER A 366 -4.90 11.33 -16.11
C SER A 366 -5.25 9.85 -16.17
N CYS A 367 -5.65 9.33 -17.34
CA CYS A 367 -5.89 7.90 -17.54
C CYS A 367 -4.63 7.08 -17.22
N GLY A 368 -3.47 7.48 -17.78
CA GLY A 368 -2.19 6.85 -17.52
C GLY A 368 -1.76 6.96 -16.06
N VAL A 369 -1.86 8.17 -15.47
CA VAL A 369 -1.48 8.42 -14.08
C VAL A 369 -2.32 7.60 -13.10
N PHE A 370 -3.65 7.62 -13.24
CA PHE A 370 -4.52 6.86 -12.37
C PHE A 370 -4.30 5.35 -12.50
N ALA A 371 -4.01 4.86 -13.71
CA ALA A 371 -3.70 3.45 -13.91
C ALA A 371 -2.37 3.06 -13.24
N HIS A 372 -1.31 3.86 -13.43
CA HIS A 372 0.00 3.63 -12.82
C HIS A 372 -0.06 3.72 -11.30
N ALA A 373 -0.69 4.76 -10.75
CA ALA A 373 -0.87 4.93 -9.32
C ALA A 373 -1.73 3.80 -8.71
N ALA A 374 -2.80 3.36 -9.39
CA ALA A 374 -3.60 2.24 -8.92
C ALA A 374 -2.77 0.96 -8.76
N ILE A 375 -1.83 0.69 -9.67
CA ILE A 375 -0.91 -0.45 -9.55
C ILE A 375 -0.07 -0.33 -8.26
N VAL A 376 0.58 0.82 -8.06
CA VAL A 376 1.43 1.07 -6.89
C VAL A 376 0.63 0.93 -5.59
N PHE A 377 -0.49 1.65 -5.44
CA PHE A 377 -1.27 1.64 -4.21
C PHE A 377 -1.92 0.29 -3.91
N LYS A 378 -2.31 -0.50 -4.94
CA LYS A 378 -2.86 -1.86 -4.74
C LYS A 378 -1.79 -2.90 -4.42
N SER A 379 -0.52 -2.63 -4.75
CA SER A 379 0.60 -3.51 -4.42
C SER A 379 0.99 -3.46 -2.93
N LEU A 380 0.59 -2.38 -2.23
CA LEU A 380 0.93 -2.18 -0.82
C LEU A 380 0.11 -3.09 0.10
N PRO A 381 0.65 -3.48 1.27
CA PRO A 381 -0.05 -4.35 2.21
C PRO A 381 -1.24 -3.68 2.94
N ASP A 382 -1.30 -2.35 2.99
CA ASP A 382 -2.36 -1.62 3.70
C ASP A 382 -3.69 -1.63 2.92
N GLU A 383 -4.75 -2.19 3.54
CA GLU A 383 -6.07 -2.34 2.90
C GLU A 383 -6.75 -1.01 2.57
N LYS A 384 -6.47 0.09 3.27
CA LYS A 384 -7.01 1.42 2.93
C LYS A 384 -6.32 1.98 1.70
N LEU A 385 -5.02 1.75 1.56
CA LEU A 385 -4.26 2.12 0.36
C LEU A 385 -4.69 1.28 -0.84
N LYS A 386 -4.96 -0.01 -0.66
CA LYS A 386 -5.57 -0.84 -1.71
C LYS A 386 -6.93 -0.30 -2.16
N ALA A 387 -7.80 0.08 -1.22
CA ALA A 387 -9.10 0.68 -1.53
C ALA A 387 -8.96 2.05 -2.24
N TYR A 388 -7.95 2.84 -1.89
CA TYR A 388 -7.61 4.05 -2.64
C TYR A 388 -7.17 3.72 -4.06
N GLY A 389 -6.35 2.67 -4.23
CA GLY A 389 -6.00 2.12 -5.53
C GLY A 389 -7.20 1.64 -6.36
N ASP A 390 -8.24 1.07 -5.75
CA ASP A 390 -9.51 0.75 -6.43
C ASP A 390 -10.26 2.00 -6.92
N THR A 391 -10.18 3.09 -6.16
CA THR A 391 -10.73 4.40 -6.55
C THR A 391 -10.00 4.93 -7.78
N LEU A 392 -8.66 4.87 -7.77
CA LEU A 392 -7.82 5.27 -8.89
C LEU A 392 -8.06 4.39 -10.13
N GLN A 393 -8.18 3.07 -9.95
CA GLN A 393 -8.53 2.15 -11.04
C GLN A 393 -9.87 2.55 -11.67
N THR A 394 -10.88 2.86 -10.86
CA THR A 394 -12.19 3.31 -11.37
C THR A 394 -12.05 4.62 -12.17
N ALA A 395 -11.29 5.58 -11.66
CA ALA A 395 -11.02 6.83 -12.35
C ALA A 395 -10.29 6.63 -13.69
N ALA A 396 -9.30 5.74 -13.74
CA ALA A 396 -8.57 5.38 -14.96
C ALA A 396 -9.51 4.77 -16.01
N LEU A 397 -10.35 3.81 -15.60
CA LEU A 397 -11.31 3.16 -16.49
C LEU A 397 -12.37 4.15 -17.02
N ASN A 398 -12.81 5.09 -16.19
CA ASN A 398 -13.73 6.15 -16.64
C ASN A 398 -13.07 7.07 -17.68
N ALA A 399 -11.81 7.46 -17.47
CA ALA A 399 -11.06 8.25 -18.44
C ALA A 399 -10.84 7.49 -19.76
N TRP A 400 -10.49 6.20 -19.70
CA TRP A 400 -10.38 5.35 -20.89
C TRP A 400 -11.71 5.21 -21.64
N ASN A 401 -12.81 4.98 -20.93
CA ASN A 401 -14.14 4.90 -21.54
C ASN A 401 -14.51 6.21 -22.24
N TRP A 402 -14.12 7.36 -21.68
CA TRP A 402 -14.29 8.64 -22.34
C TRP A 402 -13.45 8.72 -23.63
N ILE A 403 -12.16 8.34 -23.59
CA ILE A 403 -11.25 8.31 -24.76
C ILE A 403 -11.82 7.44 -25.89
N ASP A 404 -12.27 6.22 -25.58
CA ASP A 404 -12.82 5.27 -26.56
C ASP A 404 -14.13 5.76 -27.21
N THR A 405 -14.93 6.52 -26.46
CA THR A 405 -16.22 7.04 -26.95
C THR A 405 -16.11 8.40 -27.64
N HIS A 406 -14.97 9.09 -27.55
CA HIS A 406 -14.71 10.41 -28.13
C HIS A 406 -13.51 10.47 -29.09
N PRO A 407 -13.29 9.49 -30.00
CA PRO A 407 -12.10 9.49 -30.87
C PRO A 407 -12.08 10.66 -31.86
N GLY A 408 -13.21 11.33 -32.10
CA GLY A 408 -13.30 12.53 -32.93
C GLY A 408 -12.81 13.81 -32.26
N ASP A 409 -12.63 13.79 -30.93
CA ASP A 409 -12.14 14.91 -30.13
C ASP A 409 -10.62 14.80 -29.83
N ILE A 410 -9.97 13.76 -30.39
CA ILE A 410 -8.54 13.47 -30.24
C ILE A 410 -7.84 13.69 -31.59
N PRO A 411 -6.77 14.51 -31.66
CA PRO A 411 -6.22 15.29 -30.56
C PRO A 411 -7.11 16.50 -30.22
N SER A 412 -7.15 16.89 -28.95
CA SER A 412 -7.65 18.21 -28.57
C SER A 412 -6.69 19.30 -29.04
N ASN A 413 -7.21 20.51 -29.21
CA ASN A 413 -6.43 21.71 -29.50
C ASN A 413 -6.94 22.85 -28.61
N TYR A 414 -6.61 22.79 -27.32
CA TYR A 414 -7.00 23.82 -26.38
C TYR A 414 -6.36 25.18 -26.74
N ASP A 415 -7.20 26.20 -26.98
CA ASP A 415 -6.77 27.53 -27.43
C ASP A 415 -6.41 28.48 -26.30
N ASN A 416 -6.42 27.99 -25.06
CA ASN A 416 -6.13 28.76 -23.85
C ASN A 416 -7.09 29.94 -23.59
N ALA A 417 -8.31 29.89 -24.16
CA ALA A 417 -9.26 30.99 -24.04
C ALA A 417 -9.55 31.37 -22.59
N GLY A 418 -9.41 32.68 -22.29
CA GLY A 418 -9.67 33.26 -20.98
C GLY A 418 -8.48 33.30 -20.01
N PHE A 419 -7.32 32.79 -20.43
CA PHE A 419 -6.07 32.84 -19.68
C PHE A 419 -4.96 33.54 -20.47
N VAL A 420 -3.90 33.94 -19.76
CA VAL A 420 -2.69 34.58 -20.35
C VAL A 420 -1.39 33.84 -20.00
N ASN A 421 -1.47 32.83 -19.14
CA ASN A 421 -0.39 31.90 -18.77
C ASN A 421 -0.29 30.72 -19.75
N ALA A 422 0.59 29.75 -19.47
CA ALA A 422 0.85 28.60 -20.34
C ALA A 422 -0.44 27.85 -20.71
N ALA A 423 -0.57 27.46 -21.99
CA ALA A 423 -1.69 26.64 -22.43
C ALA A 423 -1.63 25.25 -21.79
N ALA A 424 -0.41 24.68 -21.65
CA ALA A 424 -0.14 23.31 -21.21
C ALA A 424 -0.81 22.22 -22.08
N GLU A 425 -1.07 22.51 -23.36
CA GLU A 425 -1.66 21.55 -24.29
C GLU A 425 -0.59 20.67 -24.94
N ASP A 426 -0.81 19.36 -24.89
CA ASP A 426 0.03 18.38 -25.57
C ASP A 426 -0.24 18.39 -27.08
N ASP A 427 0.81 18.22 -27.88
CA ASP A 427 0.66 18.12 -29.33
C ASP A 427 -0.01 16.80 -29.76
N SER A 428 -0.33 16.71 -31.07
CA SER A 428 -1.03 15.54 -31.60
C SER A 428 -0.27 14.24 -31.40
N TYR A 429 1.06 14.25 -31.51
CA TYR A 429 1.85 13.02 -31.34
C TYR A 429 1.77 12.57 -29.89
N THR A 430 2.03 13.50 -28.97
CA THR A 430 2.10 13.25 -27.53
C THR A 430 0.79 12.70 -27.00
N GLN A 431 -0.35 13.24 -27.45
CA GLN A 431 -1.67 12.72 -27.06
C GLN A 431 -1.85 11.25 -27.49
N TYR A 432 -1.51 10.87 -28.72
CA TYR A 432 -1.63 9.46 -29.14
C TYR A 432 -0.63 8.54 -28.45
N ALA A 433 0.63 8.99 -28.29
CA ALA A 433 1.64 8.24 -27.58
C ALA A 433 1.26 8.00 -26.12
N ASN A 434 0.59 8.96 -25.47
CA ASN A 434 0.10 8.80 -24.10
C ASN A 434 -1.13 7.88 -24.00
N ILE A 435 -1.94 7.70 -25.06
CA ILE A 435 -2.96 6.63 -25.06
C ILE A 435 -2.28 5.25 -25.11
N THR A 436 -1.23 5.11 -25.93
CA THR A 436 -0.40 3.90 -25.95
C THR A 436 0.26 3.66 -24.60
N ALA A 437 0.76 4.70 -23.93
CA ALA A 437 1.30 4.58 -22.57
C ALA A 437 0.22 4.18 -21.56
N ALA A 438 -0.95 4.81 -21.58
CA ALA A 438 -2.06 4.47 -20.68
C ALA A 438 -2.53 3.03 -20.86
N SER A 439 -2.53 2.51 -22.10
CA SER A 439 -2.92 1.12 -22.35
C SER A 439 -1.93 0.10 -21.77
N SER A 440 -0.64 0.42 -21.64
CA SER A 440 0.30 -0.50 -20.96
C SER A 440 0.02 -0.61 -19.47
N TYR A 441 -0.20 0.52 -18.79
CA TYR A 441 -0.57 0.52 -17.37
C TYR A 441 -1.94 -0.15 -17.15
N LEU A 442 -2.95 0.14 -17.98
CA LEU A 442 -4.26 -0.50 -17.88
C LEU A 442 -4.19 -2.01 -18.17
N LEU A 443 -3.30 -2.46 -19.03
CA LEU A 443 -3.06 -3.89 -19.25
C LEU A 443 -2.51 -4.56 -17.97
N VAL A 444 -1.53 -3.96 -17.31
CA VAL A 444 -0.97 -4.52 -16.06
C VAL A 444 -2.01 -4.49 -14.94
N LEU A 445 -2.77 -3.40 -14.83
CA LEU A 445 -3.78 -3.20 -13.79
C LEU A 445 -4.97 -4.15 -13.93
N THR A 446 -5.39 -4.47 -15.17
CA THR A 446 -6.65 -5.21 -15.40
C THR A 446 -6.48 -6.60 -16.01
N GLY A 447 -5.34 -6.88 -16.65
CA GLY A 447 -5.14 -8.08 -17.46
C GLY A 447 -6.00 -8.16 -18.73
N ASP A 448 -6.70 -7.08 -19.14
CA ASP A 448 -7.53 -7.09 -20.35
C ASP A 448 -6.68 -7.07 -21.63
N THR A 449 -6.43 -8.27 -22.12
CA THR A 449 -5.69 -8.53 -23.37
C THR A 449 -6.47 -8.24 -24.65
N THR A 450 -7.77 -7.95 -24.57
CA THR A 450 -8.65 -7.69 -25.72
C THR A 450 -8.79 -6.21 -26.04
N THR A 451 -8.73 -5.36 -25.02
CA THR A 451 -8.81 -3.91 -25.18
C THR A 451 -7.41 -3.31 -25.17
N TYR A 452 -6.71 -3.40 -24.04
CA TYR A 452 -5.51 -2.59 -23.79
C TYR A 452 -4.28 -3.15 -24.49
N ARG A 453 -4.07 -4.47 -24.44
CA ARG A 453 -2.99 -5.10 -25.20
C ARG A 453 -3.15 -4.92 -26.69
N THR A 454 -4.36 -5.10 -27.21
CA THR A 454 -4.62 -4.91 -28.66
C THR A 454 -4.31 -3.48 -29.08
N TYR A 455 -4.78 -2.48 -28.32
CA TYR A 455 -4.44 -1.09 -28.60
C TYR A 455 -2.91 -0.87 -28.56
N PHE A 456 -2.23 -1.37 -27.53
CA PHE A 456 -0.78 -1.23 -27.41
C PHE A 456 -0.04 -1.88 -28.60
N ASP A 457 -0.36 -3.12 -28.93
CA ASP A 457 0.29 -3.87 -30.02
C ASP A 457 0.08 -3.21 -31.38
N ASP A 458 -1.08 -2.56 -31.59
CA ASP A 458 -1.40 -1.85 -32.83
C ASP A 458 -0.68 -0.48 -32.94
N HIS A 459 -0.21 0.10 -31.84
CA HIS A 459 0.26 1.50 -31.77
C HIS A 459 1.65 1.73 -31.18
N TYR A 460 2.33 0.73 -30.59
CA TYR A 460 3.65 0.95 -29.97
C TYR A 460 4.71 1.47 -30.96
N GLN A 461 4.59 1.10 -32.24
CA GLN A 461 5.49 1.56 -33.31
C GLN A 461 5.24 3.01 -33.76
N ASP A 462 4.15 3.64 -33.31
CA ASP A 462 3.86 5.05 -33.57
C ASP A 462 4.64 5.99 -32.63
N THR A 463 5.29 5.45 -31.60
CA THR A 463 6.15 6.21 -30.67
C THR A 463 7.48 6.64 -31.29
N HIS A 464 8.11 7.70 -30.79
CA HIS A 464 9.38 8.22 -31.31
C HIS A 464 10.53 7.20 -31.23
N LEU A 465 10.53 6.30 -30.24
CA LEU A 465 11.50 5.19 -30.18
C LEU A 465 11.57 4.42 -31.51
N PHE A 466 10.42 4.21 -32.14
CA PHE A 466 10.31 3.51 -33.42
C PHE A 466 10.36 4.45 -34.62
N GLN A 467 9.64 5.59 -34.57
CA GLN A 467 9.56 6.53 -35.70
C GLN A 467 10.91 7.20 -36.00
N TRP A 468 11.68 7.54 -34.97
CA TRP A 468 12.97 8.21 -35.11
C TRP A 468 14.14 7.22 -35.01
N THR A 469 13.85 5.96 -34.67
CA THR A 469 14.85 4.92 -34.39
C THR A 469 15.83 5.30 -33.27
N ALA A 470 15.39 6.14 -32.33
CA ALA A 470 16.21 6.73 -31.29
C ALA A 470 15.37 7.01 -30.04
N ILE A 471 15.97 6.90 -28.86
CA ILE A 471 15.38 7.43 -27.63
C ILE A 471 15.51 8.96 -27.63
N SER A 472 14.50 9.64 -27.09
CA SER A 472 14.49 11.08 -26.88
C SER A 472 14.45 11.35 -25.38
N VAL A 473 15.31 12.26 -24.92
CA VAL A 473 15.37 12.73 -23.53
C VAL A 473 14.57 14.01 -23.31
N TYR A 474 13.86 14.47 -24.35
CA TYR A 474 13.17 15.74 -24.35
C TYR A 474 11.68 15.57 -24.04
N PHE A 475 11.19 16.44 -23.17
CA PHE A 475 9.77 16.56 -22.81
C PHE A 475 9.15 15.21 -22.37
N LYS A 476 8.08 14.73 -22.99
CA LYS A 476 7.34 13.52 -22.56
C LYS A 476 7.85 12.18 -23.11
N ASP A 477 8.78 12.17 -24.06
CA ASP A 477 9.30 10.91 -24.61
C ASP A 477 9.94 9.96 -23.57
N PRO A 478 10.65 10.44 -22.53
CA PRO A 478 11.14 9.58 -21.44
C PRO A 478 10.04 8.75 -20.80
N GLN A 479 8.94 9.37 -20.37
CA GLN A 479 7.78 8.70 -19.77
C GLN A 479 7.13 7.70 -20.72
N ILE A 480 7.03 8.03 -22.01
CA ILE A 480 6.51 7.12 -23.05
C ILE A 480 7.41 5.88 -23.14
N ASN A 481 8.74 6.06 -23.16
CA ASN A 481 9.69 4.95 -23.18
C ASN A 481 9.55 4.05 -21.94
N GLU A 482 9.28 4.62 -20.76
CA GLU A 482 9.04 3.81 -19.56
C GLU A 482 7.77 3.01 -19.65
N ALA A 483 6.69 3.60 -20.18
CA ALA A 483 5.45 2.87 -20.39
C ALA A 483 5.64 1.69 -21.37
N LEU A 484 6.55 1.80 -22.34
CA LEU A 484 6.95 0.67 -23.20
C LEU A 484 7.67 -0.42 -22.40
N PHE A 485 8.54 -0.07 -21.45
CA PHE A 485 9.19 -1.05 -20.56
C PHE A 485 8.22 -1.67 -19.56
N TYR A 486 7.26 -0.88 -19.08
CA TYR A 486 6.20 -1.36 -18.21
C TYR A 486 5.32 -2.40 -18.93
N TYR A 487 5.06 -2.20 -20.22
CA TYR A 487 4.49 -3.26 -21.07
C TYR A 487 5.41 -4.49 -21.12
N SER A 488 6.72 -4.31 -21.33
CA SER A 488 7.67 -5.41 -21.43
C SER A 488 7.74 -6.36 -20.23
N ILE A 489 7.40 -5.88 -19.03
CA ILE A 489 7.40 -6.69 -17.80
C ILE A 489 6.02 -7.32 -17.51
N SER A 490 4.99 -7.00 -18.29
CA SER A 490 3.65 -7.56 -18.11
C SER A 490 3.59 -9.03 -18.54
N PRO A 491 3.00 -9.94 -17.74
CA PRO A 491 2.78 -11.33 -18.15
C PRO A 491 1.79 -11.45 -19.32
N PHE A 492 1.05 -10.38 -19.61
CA PHE A 492 0.09 -10.31 -20.71
C PHE A 492 0.70 -9.81 -22.02
N ALA A 493 1.94 -9.32 -21.99
CA ALA A 493 2.60 -8.74 -23.14
C ALA A 493 2.82 -9.74 -24.27
N THR A 494 2.71 -9.27 -25.50
CA THR A 494 3.06 -10.02 -26.69
C THR A 494 4.58 -10.12 -26.80
N SER A 495 5.12 -11.34 -26.68
CA SER A 495 6.57 -11.57 -26.57
C SER A 495 7.38 -10.98 -27.73
N SER A 496 6.84 -10.97 -28.96
CA SER A 496 7.54 -10.35 -30.10
C SER A 496 7.59 -8.82 -30.00
N VAL A 497 6.59 -8.18 -29.41
CA VAL A 497 6.56 -6.73 -29.15
C VAL A 497 7.59 -6.38 -28.07
N VAL A 498 7.66 -7.19 -27.01
CA VAL A 498 8.69 -7.05 -25.97
C VAL A 498 10.10 -7.09 -26.57
N THR A 499 10.40 -8.09 -27.41
CA THR A 499 11.70 -8.18 -28.09
C THR A 499 11.97 -6.97 -28.99
N ASP A 500 10.97 -6.50 -29.74
CA ASP A 500 11.11 -5.34 -30.64
C ASP A 500 11.45 -4.05 -29.87
N ILE A 501 10.78 -3.81 -28.73
CA ILE A 501 11.06 -2.68 -27.84
C ILE A 501 12.49 -2.74 -27.30
N GLN A 502 12.90 -3.90 -26.77
CA GLN A 502 14.23 -4.10 -26.21
C GLN A 502 15.33 -3.92 -27.27
N ASP A 503 15.17 -4.51 -28.44
CA ASP A 503 16.11 -4.39 -29.55
C ASP A 503 16.24 -2.93 -30.01
N LYS A 504 15.12 -2.21 -30.13
CA LYS A 504 15.10 -0.81 -30.56
C LYS A 504 15.75 0.13 -29.54
N TYR A 505 15.50 -0.10 -28.26
CA TYR A 505 16.15 0.66 -27.18
C TYR A 505 17.67 0.42 -27.17
N MET A 506 18.10 -0.84 -27.29
CA MET A 506 19.53 -1.18 -27.37
C MET A 506 20.22 -0.63 -28.61
N GLU A 507 19.51 -0.53 -29.74
CA GLU A 507 20.00 0.15 -30.93
C GLU A 507 20.33 1.62 -30.63
N SER A 508 19.48 2.31 -29.86
CA SER A 508 19.67 3.70 -29.43
C SER A 508 20.82 3.87 -28.44
N MET A 509 21.08 2.87 -27.61
CA MET A 509 22.24 2.87 -26.68
C MET A 509 23.58 2.62 -27.37
N THR A 510 23.55 2.04 -28.56
CA THR A 510 24.75 1.63 -29.31
C THR A 510 25.11 2.61 -30.42
N ASN A 511 24.10 3.13 -31.13
CA ASN A 511 24.27 3.99 -32.29
C ASN A 511 24.01 5.45 -31.92
N GLU A 512 24.75 6.35 -32.57
CA GLU A 512 24.55 7.79 -32.40
C GLU A 512 23.38 8.26 -33.26
N TYR A 513 22.38 8.86 -32.62
CA TYR A 513 21.25 9.53 -33.25
C TYR A 513 21.19 10.99 -32.77
N SER A 514 20.49 11.85 -33.51
CA SER A 514 20.15 13.18 -32.99
C SER A 514 19.24 12.98 -31.78
N ASP A 515 19.66 13.48 -30.62
CA ASP A 515 18.86 13.67 -29.37
C ASP A 515 19.23 12.78 -28.17
N PHE A 516 20.07 11.75 -28.32
CA PHE A 516 20.56 10.99 -27.16
C PHE A 516 22.02 10.53 -27.31
N PRO A 517 22.91 10.79 -26.32
CA PRO A 517 24.29 10.34 -26.37
C PRO A 517 24.41 8.84 -26.02
N PRO A 518 24.70 7.92 -26.97
CA PRO A 518 24.92 6.50 -26.68
C PRO A 518 26.09 6.23 -25.74
N LEU A 519 26.14 5.02 -25.17
CA LEU A 519 27.15 4.61 -24.18
C LEU A 519 28.59 4.77 -24.69
N ASN A 520 28.85 4.56 -25.98
CA ASN A 520 30.18 4.71 -26.54
C ASN A 520 30.71 6.16 -26.47
N MET A 521 29.86 7.18 -26.58
CA MET A 521 30.27 8.57 -26.43
C MET A 521 30.76 8.85 -25.01
N TYR A 522 30.11 8.24 -24.02
CA TYR A 522 30.54 8.29 -22.63
C TYR A 522 31.90 7.57 -22.43
N ASN A 523 32.01 6.33 -22.91
CA ASN A 523 33.25 5.54 -22.83
C ASN A 523 34.43 6.22 -23.55
N ASP A 524 34.16 6.89 -24.67
CA ASP A 524 35.14 7.66 -25.42
C ASP A 524 35.45 9.01 -24.76
N SER A 525 34.87 9.32 -23.60
CA SER A 525 35.10 10.57 -22.86
C SER A 525 34.78 11.80 -23.70
N THR A 526 33.65 11.78 -24.42
CA THR A 526 33.26 12.84 -25.38
C THR A 526 32.85 14.13 -24.71
N ASP A 527 32.30 14.07 -23.49
CA ASP A 527 31.99 15.25 -22.68
C ASP A 527 33.02 15.45 -21.58
N ALA A 528 33.55 16.66 -21.47
CA ALA A 528 34.52 16.99 -20.43
C ALA A 528 33.92 16.95 -19.01
N TYR A 529 32.61 17.19 -18.89
CA TYR A 529 31.86 17.25 -17.64
C TYR A 529 30.99 16.00 -17.38
N ARG A 530 31.16 14.94 -18.18
CA ARG A 530 30.54 13.61 -18.04
C ARG A 530 29.00 13.58 -18.07
N ALA A 531 28.35 14.60 -18.62
CA ALA A 531 26.90 14.71 -18.74
C ALA A 531 26.52 15.38 -20.07
N TYR A 532 26.78 14.71 -21.19
CA TYR A 532 26.58 15.28 -22.52
C TYR A 532 25.10 15.63 -22.79
N LEU A 533 24.85 16.74 -23.48
CA LEU A 533 23.51 17.06 -24.00
C LEU A 533 23.61 17.66 -25.42
N TYR A 534 22.77 17.22 -26.34
CA TYR A 534 22.78 17.71 -27.73
C TYR A 534 22.28 19.13 -27.87
N ASP A 535 21.24 19.54 -27.15
CA ASP A 535 20.73 20.91 -27.11
C ASP A 535 20.40 21.30 -25.66
N ALA A 536 20.95 22.42 -25.19
CA ALA A 536 20.61 22.94 -23.86
C ALA A 536 19.54 24.02 -23.99
N ASN A 537 18.28 23.63 -23.82
CA ASN A 537 17.12 24.52 -23.95
C ASN A 537 16.56 24.88 -22.57
N TRP A 538 15.46 25.64 -22.54
CA TRP A 538 14.69 25.85 -21.31
C TRP A 538 14.35 24.48 -20.69
N GLY A 539 14.78 24.28 -19.44
CA GLY A 539 14.61 23.04 -18.69
C GLY A 539 15.72 22.01 -18.93
N SER A 540 16.88 22.39 -19.46
CA SER A 540 17.96 21.45 -19.80
C SER A 540 18.42 20.54 -18.65
N ASN A 541 18.23 20.95 -17.39
CA ASN A 541 18.52 20.10 -16.24
C ASN A 541 17.57 18.88 -16.15
N SER A 542 16.31 18.99 -16.57
CA SER A 542 15.42 17.81 -16.63
C SER A 542 15.85 16.85 -17.75
N TYR A 543 16.22 17.37 -18.92
CA TYR A 543 16.72 16.54 -20.04
C TYR A 543 18.02 15.82 -19.69
N LYS A 544 18.90 16.46 -18.90
CA LYS A 544 20.07 15.79 -18.32
C LYS A 544 19.68 14.68 -17.34
N SER A 545 18.65 14.90 -16.53
CA SER A 545 18.14 13.89 -15.61
C SER A 545 17.64 12.67 -16.40
N TYR A 546 16.84 12.88 -17.45
CA TYR A 546 16.38 11.82 -18.34
C TYR A 546 17.50 11.16 -19.16
N GLY A 547 18.55 11.89 -19.51
CA GLY A 547 19.76 11.32 -20.11
C GLY A 547 20.46 10.34 -19.16
N GLY A 548 20.59 10.70 -17.88
CA GLY A 548 21.06 9.79 -16.83
C GLY A 548 20.12 8.60 -16.63
N SER A 549 18.80 8.85 -16.53
CA SER A 549 17.80 7.80 -16.31
C SER A 549 17.72 6.81 -17.47
N SER A 550 17.98 7.26 -18.70
CA SER A 550 18.06 6.35 -19.84
C SER A 550 19.15 5.29 -19.64
N PHE A 551 20.29 5.66 -19.04
CA PHE A 551 21.30 4.67 -18.67
C PHE A 551 20.88 3.81 -17.46
N SER A 552 20.11 4.34 -16.50
CA SER A 552 19.57 3.53 -15.38
C SER A 552 18.58 2.49 -15.80
N ASN A 553 17.75 2.80 -16.78
CA ASN A 553 16.73 1.89 -17.30
C ASN A 553 17.36 0.58 -17.82
N ILE A 554 18.63 0.61 -18.24
CA ILE A 554 19.35 -0.60 -18.65
C ILE A 554 19.46 -1.63 -17.53
N TRP A 555 19.98 -1.27 -16.35
CA TRP A 555 20.09 -2.27 -15.28
C TRP A 555 18.78 -2.47 -14.51
N VAL A 556 17.92 -1.45 -14.44
CA VAL A 556 16.59 -1.54 -13.80
C VAL A 556 15.75 -2.61 -14.47
N TYR A 557 15.70 -2.60 -15.82
CA TYR A 557 14.94 -3.56 -16.61
C TYR A 557 15.78 -4.75 -17.11
N GLY A 558 17.07 -4.82 -16.72
CA GLY A 558 17.98 -5.93 -17.01
C GLY A 558 18.41 -6.05 -18.48
N PHE A 559 18.43 -4.94 -19.21
CA PHE A 559 19.03 -4.86 -20.53
C PHE A 559 20.56 -4.83 -20.40
N ASP A 560 21.30 -5.35 -21.39
CA ASP A 560 22.78 -5.36 -21.46
C ASP A 560 23.58 -5.55 -20.15
N VAL A 561 23.28 -6.63 -19.42
CA VAL A 561 23.94 -7.00 -18.15
C VAL A 561 25.47 -6.96 -18.22
N ALA A 562 26.05 -7.22 -19.41
CA ALA A 562 27.50 -7.22 -19.62
C ALA A 562 28.15 -5.83 -19.48
N ASN A 563 27.39 -4.75 -19.64
CA ASN A 563 27.88 -3.36 -19.57
C ASN A 563 27.27 -2.55 -18.40
N ASN A 564 26.57 -3.18 -17.47
CA ASN A 564 25.89 -2.51 -16.35
C ASN A 564 26.80 -1.52 -15.58
N ASP A 565 28.05 -1.87 -15.32
CA ASP A 565 28.98 -0.99 -14.60
C ASP A 565 29.27 0.31 -15.37
N ASN A 566 29.37 0.24 -16.70
CA ASN A 566 29.57 1.41 -17.55
C ASN A 566 28.31 2.29 -17.60
N HIS A 567 27.13 1.66 -17.65
CA HIS A 567 25.86 2.39 -17.59
C HIS A 567 25.66 3.09 -16.24
N LYS A 568 26.01 2.44 -15.12
CA LYS A 568 25.95 3.04 -13.78
C LYS A 568 26.89 4.24 -13.66
N ASP A 569 28.13 4.10 -14.11
CA ASP A 569 29.09 5.20 -14.11
C ASP A 569 28.62 6.36 -15.02
N ALA A 570 27.99 6.06 -16.17
CA ALA A 570 27.40 7.06 -17.06
C ALA A 570 26.26 7.83 -16.40
N ALA A 571 25.26 7.13 -15.85
CA ALA A 571 24.14 7.75 -15.12
C ALA A 571 24.63 8.62 -13.95
N GLN A 572 25.63 8.12 -13.21
CA GLN A 572 26.25 8.85 -12.11
C GLN A 572 26.93 10.15 -12.57
N GLY A 573 27.54 10.17 -13.75
CA GLY A 573 28.11 11.40 -14.32
C GLY A 573 27.09 12.55 -14.40
N TYR A 574 25.83 12.24 -14.70
CA TYR A 574 24.73 13.21 -14.69
C TYR A 574 24.36 13.66 -13.28
N VAL A 575 24.30 12.77 -12.29
CA VAL A 575 24.10 13.13 -10.87
C VAL A 575 25.16 14.15 -10.43
N HIS A 576 26.43 13.83 -10.65
CA HIS A 576 27.54 14.70 -10.26
C HIS A 576 27.50 16.07 -10.96
N TYR A 577 26.95 16.15 -12.18
CA TYR A 577 26.78 17.43 -12.89
C TYR A 577 25.85 18.38 -12.12
N PHE A 578 24.75 17.87 -11.56
CA PHE A 578 23.82 18.68 -10.75
C PHE A 578 24.47 19.17 -9.46
N HIS A 579 25.40 18.40 -8.91
CA HIS A 579 26.01 18.67 -7.61
C HIS A 579 27.28 19.53 -7.65
N GLY A 580 27.72 19.97 -8.84
CA GLY A 580 28.87 20.87 -8.97
C GLY A 580 29.90 20.45 -10.03
N THR A 581 29.70 19.33 -10.72
CA THR A 581 30.60 18.89 -11.81
C THR A 581 30.21 19.58 -13.12
N ASN A 582 30.21 20.91 -13.10
CA ASN A 582 29.83 21.78 -14.22
C ASN A 582 30.73 23.04 -14.23
N PRO A 583 30.73 23.86 -15.30
CA PRO A 583 31.62 25.01 -15.40
C PRO A 583 31.48 26.04 -14.28
N PHE A 584 30.31 26.15 -13.65
CA PHE A 584 30.06 27.07 -12.55
C PHE A 584 30.44 26.52 -11.18
N ARG A 585 30.70 25.21 -11.09
CA ARG A 585 30.82 24.45 -9.83
C ARG A 585 29.55 24.57 -8.98
N GLN A 586 28.44 24.80 -9.65
CA GLN A 586 27.15 25.15 -9.07
C GLN A 586 26.45 23.85 -8.67
N LEU A 587 26.03 23.76 -7.42
CA LEU A 587 24.96 22.84 -7.05
C LEU A 587 23.66 23.49 -7.55
N TYR A 588 23.00 22.88 -8.53
CA TYR A 588 21.82 23.47 -9.20
C TYR A 588 20.53 23.41 -8.36
N LEU A 589 20.63 22.93 -7.12
CA LEU A 589 19.54 22.94 -6.14
C LEU A 589 19.68 24.15 -5.21
N SER A 590 18.55 24.73 -4.79
CA SER A 590 18.51 25.92 -3.93
C SER A 590 18.91 25.64 -2.49
N ASN A 591 19.62 26.58 -1.87
CA ASN A 591 19.79 26.72 -0.42
C ASN A 591 20.14 25.46 0.40
N LEU A 592 21.08 24.63 -0.09
CA LEU A 592 21.50 23.38 0.56
C LEU A 592 22.77 23.50 1.44
N ASP A 593 23.14 24.73 1.85
CA ASP A 593 24.32 24.96 2.71
C ASP A 593 24.25 24.19 4.05
N ASN A 594 23.04 23.84 4.51
CA ASN A 594 22.79 23.06 5.73
C ASN A 594 23.17 21.57 5.62
N ILE A 595 23.28 21.02 4.41
CA ILE A 595 23.59 19.59 4.15
C ILE A 595 24.90 19.41 3.37
N ASN A 596 25.89 20.27 3.62
CA ASN A 596 27.17 20.33 2.90
C ASN A 596 27.09 20.73 1.41
N GLY A 597 25.94 21.18 0.91
CA GLY A 597 25.75 21.66 -0.45
C GLY A 597 26.34 23.04 -0.72
N GLU A 598 27.67 23.17 -0.68
CA GLU A 598 28.35 24.44 -0.96
C GLU A 598 28.09 24.92 -2.41
N ASN A 599 27.95 26.24 -2.60
CA ASN A 599 27.63 26.87 -3.89
C ASN A 599 26.31 26.35 -4.50
N SER A 600 25.29 26.17 -3.65
CA SER A 600 23.88 25.98 -4.03
C SER A 600 23.29 27.23 -4.71
N VAL A 601 22.15 27.08 -5.39
CA VAL A 601 21.50 28.20 -6.11
C VAL A 601 21.06 29.26 -5.08
N PRO A 602 21.57 30.50 -5.18
CA PRO A 602 21.33 31.51 -4.15
C PRO A 602 20.01 32.27 -4.32
N GLU A 603 19.51 32.37 -5.54
CA GLU A 603 18.28 33.07 -5.95
C GLU A 603 17.82 32.49 -7.29
N PHE A 604 16.51 32.45 -7.52
CA PHE A 604 15.92 31.92 -8.74
C PHE A 604 14.48 32.41 -8.94
N TYR A 605 13.96 32.34 -10.17
CA TYR A 605 12.60 32.80 -10.45
C TYR A 605 11.57 31.93 -9.74
N HIS A 606 10.85 32.53 -8.78
CA HIS A 606 9.68 31.94 -8.13
C HIS A 606 8.86 33.04 -7.46
N GLY A 607 7.53 32.95 -7.53
CA GLY A 607 6.63 33.90 -6.90
C GLY A 607 6.72 34.01 -5.38
N TRP A 608 7.17 32.97 -4.68
CA TRP A 608 7.45 33.08 -3.24
C TRP A 608 8.82 33.71 -2.97
N PHE A 609 9.77 33.53 -3.88
CA PHE A 609 11.14 34.01 -3.76
C PHE A 609 11.38 35.22 -4.69
N GLU A 610 10.41 36.13 -4.70
CA GLU A 610 10.37 37.32 -5.55
C GLU A 610 11.61 38.22 -5.34
N ASP A 611 12.12 38.83 -6.41
CA ASP A 611 13.25 39.77 -6.38
C ASP A 611 13.04 40.91 -5.35
N GLY A 612 14.02 41.11 -4.48
CA GLY A 612 13.98 42.11 -3.41
C GLY A 612 13.08 41.77 -2.21
N SER A 613 12.46 40.58 -2.19
CA SER A 613 11.71 40.09 -1.04
C SER A 613 12.61 39.65 0.12
N GLY A 614 12.02 39.27 1.26
CA GLY A 614 12.77 38.65 2.37
C GLY A 614 13.35 37.27 2.03
N TYR A 615 12.86 36.66 0.94
CA TYR A 615 13.17 35.29 0.51
C TYR A 615 14.01 35.23 -0.76
N ASP A 616 14.39 36.37 -1.32
CA ASP A 616 15.01 36.49 -2.64
C ASP A 616 16.35 35.74 -2.74
N ASN A 617 17.31 36.11 -1.88
CA ASN A 617 18.69 35.63 -2.01
C ASN A 617 19.32 35.24 -0.67
N ILE A 618 19.96 34.06 -0.61
CA ILE A 618 20.58 33.48 0.60
C ILE A 618 21.62 34.42 1.25
N ASP A 619 22.37 35.16 0.43
CA ASP A 619 23.49 35.98 0.88
C ASP A 619 23.07 37.42 1.22
N THR A 620 22.00 37.95 0.60
CA THR A 620 21.60 39.36 0.74
C THR A 620 20.26 39.60 1.42
N SER A 621 19.41 38.57 1.53
CA SER A 621 18.05 38.66 2.09
C SER A 621 17.95 38.08 3.50
N LEU A 622 16.78 38.21 4.15
CA LEU A 622 16.60 37.78 5.54
C LEU A 622 16.54 36.25 5.67
N TYR A 623 15.89 35.58 4.73
CA TYR A 623 15.61 34.14 4.75
C TYR A 623 16.26 33.40 3.57
N GLY A 624 16.23 34.00 2.37
CA GLY A 624 16.55 33.29 1.12
C GLY A 624 15.45 32.29 0.72
N PRO A 625 15.59 31.65 -0.45
CA PRO A 625 14.60 30.70 -0.94
C PRO A 625 14.61 29.42 -0.09
N ALA A 626 13.51 28.67 -0.12
CA ALA A 626 13.46 27.36 0.53
C ALA A 626 14.47 26.39 -0.13
N PRO A 627 15.00 25.40 0.63
CA PRO A 627 15.99 24.45 0.13
C PRO A 627 15.41 23.44 -0.88
N GLY A 628 16.28 22.87 -1.72
CA GLY A 628 16.00 21.65 -2.49
C GLY A 628 15.45 21.83 -3.91
N TYR A 629 15.14 23.05 -4.34
CA TYR A 629 14.54 23.30 -5.66
C TYR A 629 15.56 23.19 -6.78
N LEU A 630 15.33 22.28 -7.73
CA LEU A 630 16.10 22.21 -8.97
C LEU A 630 15.60 23.26 -9.97
N VAL A 631 16.51 24.11 -10.43
CA VAL A 631 16.24 25.12 -11.46
C VAL A 631 16.38 24.57 -12.88
N GLY A 632 15.75 25.25 -13.85
CA GLY A 632 15.72 24.85 -15.26
C GLY A 632 17.10 24.61 -15.91
N GLY A 633 18.10 25.42 -15.58
CA GLY A 633 19.49 25.21 -16.01
C GLY A 633 19.88 25.99 -17.28
N PRO A 634 21.03 25.66 -17.90
CA PRO A 634 21.52 26.39 -19.07
C PRO A 634 20.55 26.38 -20.25
N ASN A 635 20.37 27.54 -20.91
CA ASN A 635 19.57 27.67 -22.13
C ASN A 635 20.37 28.45 -23.19
N GLU A 636 20.86 27.77 -24.21
CA GLU A 636 21.68 28.36 -25.27
C GLU A 636 20.88 29.25 -26.24
N TYR A 637 19.55 29.15 -26.20
CA TYR A 637 18.65 29.94 -27.03
C TYR A 637 18.00 31.12 -26.31
N TYR A 638 18.34 31.34 -25.04
CA TYR A 638 17.85 32.50 -24.30
C TYR A 638 18.27 33.80 -25.00
N VAL A 639 17.30 34.70 -25.15
CA VAL A 639 17.51 36.06 -25.65
C VAL A 639 16.76 37.02 -24.76
N SER A 640 17.45 38.04 -24.24
CA SER A 640 16.81 39.02 -23.35
C SER A 640 15.69 39.76 -24.10
N PRO A 641 14.47 39.84 -23.54
CA PRO A 641 13.35 40.57 -24.16
C PRO A 641 13.55 42.10 -24.10
N GLY A 642 14.46 42.58 -23.24
CA GLY A 642 14.74 43.99 -23.00
C GLY A 642 15.64 44.64 -24.07
N SER A 643 16.00 45.91 -23.86
CA SER A 643 16.86 46.65 -24.81
C SER A 643 18.37 46.38 -24.67
N GLY A 644 18.78 45.48 -23.77
CA GLY A 644 20.18 45.21 -23.43
C GLY A 644 20.49 43.72 -23.39
N THR A 645 21.76 43.38 -23.66
CA THR A 645 22.27 42.01 -23.62
C THR A 645 22.60 41.60 -22.18
N ILE A 646 22.23 40.39 -21.76
CA ILE A 646 22.57 39.78 -20.47
C ILE A 646 23.61 38.68 -20.71
N GLU A 647 24.86 38.97 -20.35
CA GLU A 647 26.00 38.09 -20.59
C GLU A 647 26.72 37.76 -19.26
N PRO A 648 26.73 36.49 -18.81
CA PRO A 648 25.92 35.34 -19.29
C PRO A 648 24.42 35.53 -18.94
N PRO A 649 23.47 34.84 -19.61
CA PRO A 649 23.62 33.62 -20.43
C PRO A 649 23.81 33.84 -21.94
N GLU A 650 23.56 35.05 -22.47
CA GLU A 650 23.73 35.30 -23.90
C GLU A 650 25.22 35.24 -24.30
N ASN A 651 25.48 34.89 -25.57
CA ASN A 651 26.82 34.80 -26.15
C ASN A 651 27.78 33.83 -25.43
N GLN A 652 27.24 32.82 -24.75
CA GLN A 652 28.04 31.81 -24.04
C GLN A 652 28.13 30.49 -24.81
N PRO A 653 29.17 29.68 -24.54
CA PRO A 653 29.12 28.24 -24.81
C PRO A 653 27.91 27.60 -24.14
N LYS A 654 27.33 26.58 -24.78
CA LYS A 654 26.08 25.92 -24.39
C LYS A 654 25.86 25.74 -22.89
N ILE A 655 26.78 25.04 -22.20
CA ILE A 655 26.63 24.75 -20.77
C ILE A 655 27.16 25.87 -19.84
N LYS A 656 27.52 27.02 -20.43
CA LYS A 656 27.77 28.31 -19.75
C LYS A 656 26.65 29.33 -19.98
N SER A 657 25.61 29.01 -20.75
CA SER A 657 24.44 29.87 -20.97
C SER A 657 23.50 29.86 -19.76
N TYR A 658 24.03 30.24 -18.60
CA TYR A 658 23.33 30.24 -17.31
C TYR A 658 23.78 31.41 -16.44
N LYS A 659 22.88 31.91 -15.60
CA LYS A 659 23.14 32.90 -14.55
C LYS A 659 22.10 32.69 -13.44
N ASN A 660 22.43 33.00 -12.19
CA ASN A 660 21.46 33.07 -11.09
C ASN A 660 20.86 34.49 -11.07
N TRP A 661 19.54 34.60 -11.18
CA TRP A 661 18.71 35.80 -10.96
C TRP A 661 17.21 35.43 -11.12
N ASN A 662 16.32 36.34 -10.71
CA ASN A 662 14.85 36.13 -10.66
C ASN A 662 14.03 37.31 -11.24
N SER A 663 14.60 38.06 -12.18
CA SER A 663 13.96 39.22 -12.83
C SER A 663 12.86 38.82 -13.80
N VAL A 664 11.63 39.28 -13.52
CA VAL A 664 10.46 39.16 -14.43
C VAL A 664 10.70 39.91 -15.74
N GLU A 665 11.28 41.11 -15.69
CA GLU A 665 11.50 41.96 -16.89
C GLU A 665 12.47 41.30 -17.88
N ASP A 666 13.42 40.53 -17.36
CA ASP A 666 14.44 39.84 -18.15
C ASP A 666 13.99 38.44 -18.60
N HIS A 667 12.78 37.99 -18.24
CA HIS A 667 12.34 36.61 -18.46
C HIS A 667 13.31 35.58 -17.87
N SER A 668 13.79 35.81 -16.64
CA SER A 668 14.76 34.91 -15.99
C SER A 668 14.24 33.48 -15.83
N TRP A 669 12.91 33.30 -15.84
CA TRP A 669 12.25 32.00 -15.75
C TRP A 669 12.72 31.01 -16.84
N GLU A 670 13.16 31.49 -18.01
CA GLU A 670 13.72 30.63 -19.06
C GLU A 670 15.04 29.94 -18.67
N ILE A 671 15.69 30.40 -17.59
CA ILE A 671 16.95 29.88 -17.07
C ILE A 671 16.79 29.27 -15.67
N THR A 672 16.17 30.01 -14.74
CA THR A 672 16.25 29.70 -13.30
C THR A 672 14.94 29.21 -12.68
N GLU A 673 13.81 29.22 -13.39
CA GLU A 673 12.55 28.73 -12.82
C GLU A 673 12.65 27.24 -12.46
N ASN A 674 12.07 26.87 -11.32
CA ASN A 674 11.83 25.48 -10.95
C ASN A 674 10.56 24.97 -11.62
N GLN A 675 10.46 23.66 -11.79
CA GLN A 675 9.21 23.02 -12.17
C GLN A 675 9.11 21.65 -11.53
N ASP A 676 7.90 21.21 -11.19
CA ASP A 676 7.65 19.91 -10.57
C ASP A 676 8.24 18.76 -11.40
N LEU A 677 8.16 18.84 -12.73
CA LEU A 677 8.75 17.85 -13.64
C LEU A 677 10.29 17.89 -13.68
N TYR A 678 10.92 19.04 -13.41
CA TYR A 678 12.38 19.10 -13.29
C TYR A 678 12.81 18.36 -12.04
N GLN A 679 12.08 18.63 -10.96
CA GLN A 679 12.31 18.04 -9.66
C GLN A 679 12.14 16.52 -9.68
N SER A 680 11.02 16.03 -10.22
CA SER A 680 10.72 14.60 -10.31
C SER A 680 11.76 13.82 -11.13
N ALA A 681 12.19 14.39 -12.26
CA ALA A 681 13.20 13.77 -13.13
C ALA A 681 14.53 13.58 -12.40
N TYR A 682 14.98 14.60 -11.65
CA TYR A 682 16.19 14.49 -10.83
C TYR A 682 16.05 13.50 -9.69
N ILE A 683 14.92 13.54 -8.97
CA ILE A 683 14.64 12.62 -7.86
C ILE A 683 14.70 11.18 -8.34
N LYS A 684 14.09 10.87 -9.48
CA LYS A 684 14.09 9.53 -10.06
C LYS A 684 15.48 9.05 -10.47
N LEU A 685 16.30 9.92 -11.08
CA LEU A 685 17.71 9.60 -11.34
C LEU A 685 18.48 9.36 -10.04
N LEU A 686 18.35 10.26 -9.07
CA LEU A 686 19.07 10.20 -7.80
C LEU A 686 18.70 8.95 -6.98
N ALA A 687 17.43 8.55 -7.01
CA ALA A 687 16.90 7.38 -6.29
C ALA A 687 17.71 6.10 -6.54
N ASN A 688 18.25 5.95 -7.75
CA ASN A 688 19.08 4.81 -8.15
C ASN A 688 20.47 4.76 -7.44
N PHE A 689 20.86 5.83 -6.75
CA PHE A 689 22.15 5.97 -6.06
C PHE A 689 22.01 6.13 -4.55
N VAL A 690 20.80 6.08 -4.01
CA VAL A 690 20.52 6.24 -2.57
C VAL A 690 20.43 4.88 -1.88
N SER A 691 20.84 4.82 -0.61
CA SER A 691 20.75 3.63 0.23
C SER A 691 20.15 3.99 1.59
N SER A 692 18.83 3.94 1.71
CA SER A 692 18.17 4.39 2.95
C SER A 692 18.09 3.29 4.02
N PRO A 693 18.35 3.62 5.30
CA PRO A 693 18.14 2.72 6.42
C PRO A 693 16.73 2.74 7.03
N ASN A 694 15.81 3.60 6.57
CA ASN A 694 14.59 3.98 7.34
C ASN A 694 13.23 3.72 6.66
N SER A 695 13.13 2.88 5.63
CA SER A 695 11.83 2.61 5.00
C SER A 695 10.84 1.91 5.95
N PRO A 696 9.57 2.33 6.01
CA PRO A 696 8.52 1.64 6.77
C PRO A 696 8.05 0.35 6.07
N LEU A 697 8.41 0.14 4.80
CA LEU A 697 7.93 -1.00 4.02
C LEU A 697 8.76 -2.26 4.26
N SER A 698 8.05 -3.39 4.25
CA SER A 698 8.70 -4.69 4.12
C SER A 698 9.15 -4.96 2.69
N ASP A 699 10.16 -5.83 2.57
CA ASP A 699 10.66 -6.31 1.28
C ASP A 699 9.53 -6.85 0.40
N GLN A 700 9.51 -6.42 -0.86
CA GLN A 700 8.60 -6.93 -1.89
C GLN A 700 9.41 -7.76 -2.88
N TYR A 701 8.99 -9.01 -3.09
CA TYR A 701 9.55 -9.90 -4.09
C TYR A 701 8.50 -10.28 -5.12
N TYR A 702 8.94 -10.58 -6.34
CA TYR A 702 8.05 -10.92 -7.44
C TYR A 702 8.45 -12.25 -8.08
N VAL A 703 7.44 -13.04 -8.43
CA VAL A 703 7.60 -14.33 -9.09
C VAL A 703 6.79 -14.35 -10.39
N SER A 704 7.40 -14.77 -11.49
CA SER A 704 6.75 -14.88 -12.80
C SER A 704 7.20 -16.13 -13.53
N THR A 705 6.30 -16.74 -14.31
CA THR A 705 6.63 -17.91 -15.15
C THR A 705 7.71 -17.64 -16.21
N SER A 706 7.95 -16.37 -16.55
CA SER A 706 9.04 -15.93 -17.44
C SER A 706 10.31 -15.46 -16.70
N GLY A 707 10.31 -15.47 -15.37
CA GLY A 707 11.42 -15.01 -14.54
C GLY A 707 12.63 -15.94 -14.50
N ASP A 708 13.64 -15.57 -13.69
CA ASP A 708 14.86 -16.35 -13.44
C ASP A 708 15.26 -16.26 -11.96
N ASN A 709 15.57 -17.38 -11.29
CA ASN A 709 15.96 -17.38 -9.87
C ASN A 709 17.35 -16.77 -9.60
N SER A 710 18.12 -16.41 -10.64
CA SER A 710 19.33 -15.60 -10.51
C SER A 710 19.06 -14.10 -10.45
N ASN A 711 17.83 -13.67 -10.74
CA ASN A 711 17.40 -12.29 -10.63
C ASN A 711 17.33 -11.82 -9.16
N PRO A 712 17.28 -10.51 -8.90
CA PRO A 712 17.09 -9.97 -7.54
C PRO A 712 15.68 -10.18 -6.98
N GLY A 713 14.71 -10.59 -7.79
CA GLY A 713 13.31 -10.77 -7.37
C GLY A 713 12.52 -9.45 -7.35
N THR A 714 12.96 -8.42 -8.08
CA THR A 714 12.24 -7.15 -8.24
C THR A 714 11.08 -7.29 -9.23
N LEU A 715 10.21 -6.29 -9.33
CA LEU A 715 9.08 -6.28 -10.27
C LEU A 715 9.56 -6.46 -11.72
N GLN A 716 10.65 -5.77 -12.08
CA GLN A 716 11.24 -5.78 -13.41
C GLN A 716 12.06 -7.04 -13.69
N LEU A 717 12.69 -7.62 -12.65
CA LEU A 717 13.47 -8.85 -12.73
C LEU A 717 12.97 -9.86 -11.68
N PRO A 718 11.81 -10.49 -11.93
CA PRO A 718 11.20 -11.41 -10.99
C PRO A 718 11.97 -12.74 -10.94
N TRP A 719 11.83 -13.43 -9.82
CA TRP A 719 12.19 -14.84 -9.72
C TRP A 719 11.25 -15.71 -10.55
N ARG A 720 11.68 -16.95 -10.84
CA ARG A 720 10.87 -17.88 -11.63
C ARG A 720 9.94 -18.71 -10.76
N ASP A 721 10.47 -19.23 -9.66
CA ASP A 721 9.89 -20.34 -8.91
C ASP A 721 9.32 -19.85 -7.57
N ILE A 722 8.10 -20.25 -7.24
CA ILE A 722 7.45 -19.90 -5.96
C ILE A 722 8.18 -20.59 -4.80
N ASP A 723 8.62 -21.84 -4.98
CA ASP A 723 9.39 -22.56 -3.96
C ASP A 723 10.72 -21.84 -3.67
N TYR A 724 11.41 -21.37 -4.72
CA TYR A 724 12.63 -20.59 -4.54
C TYR A 724 12.36 -19.33 -3.71
N ALA A 725 11.29 -18.59 -4.02
CA ALA A 725 10.93 -17.37 -3.30
C ALA A 725 10.64 -17.64 -1.81
N CYS A 726 9.84 -18.67 -1.50
CA CYS A 726 9.51 -19.09 -0.13
C CYS A 726 10.74 -19.53 0.71
N ASN A 727 11.90 -19.75 0.06
CA ASN A 727 13.14 -20.16 0.70
C ASN A 727 14.26 -19.10 0.66
N ASN A 728 14.12 -18.03 -0.13
CA ASN A 728 15.16 -17.01 -0.29
C ASN A 728 14.69 -15.58 0.04
N ALA A 729 13.39 -15.37 0.17
CA ALA A 729 12.85 -14.11 0.65
C ALA A 729 13.31 -13.79 2.08
N THR A 730 13.33 -12.52 2.44
CA THR A 730 13.62 -12.08 3.81
C THR A 730 12.39 -12.21 4.70
N SER A 731 12.59 -12.44 5.99
CA SER A 731 11.48 -12.50 6.95
C SER A 731 10.81 -11.13 7.07
N GLY A 732 9.47 -11.10 7.10
CA GLY A 732 8.64 -9.90 7.05
C GLY A 732 8.18 -9.51 5.64
N SER A 733 8.73 -10.16 4.59
CA SER A 733 8.49 -9.80 3.19
C SER A 733 7.13 -10.26 2.64
N THR A 734 6.74 -9.65 1.52
CA THR A 734 5.65 -10.09 0.66
C THR A 734 6.19 -10.61 -0.66
N ILE A 735 5.71 -11.78 -1.10
CA ILE A 735 6.01 -12.42 -2.37
C ILE A 735 4.76 -12.29 -3.26
N ASN A 736 4.86 -11.47 -4.30
CA ASN A 736 3.83 -11.20 -5.29
C ASN A 736 4.01 -12.15 -6.49
N VAL A 737 3.11 -13.12 -6.64
CA VAL A 737 3.15 -14.11 -7.71
C VAL A 737 2.28 -13.65 -8.86
N MET A 738 2.88 -13.44 -10.03
CA MET A 738 2.21 -13.02 -11.25
C MET A 738 1.42 -14.17 -11.88
N GLN A 739 0.48 -13.82 -12.76
CA GLN A 739 -0.35 -14.77 -13.49
C GLN A 739 0.48 -15.89 -14.15
N GLY A 740 0.02 -17.13 -13.97
CA GLY A 740 0.62 -18.29 -14.62
C GLY A 740 0.16 -19.60 -14.03
N THR A 741 0.59 -20.69 -14.66
CA THR A 741 0.47 -22.04 -14.11
C THR A 741 1.85 -22.52 -13.67
N TYR A 742 2.00 -22.76 -12.39
CA TYR A 742 3.20 -23.23 -11.72
C TYR A 742 3.04 -24.72 -11.41
N TYR A 743 4.08 -25.53 -11.61
CA TYR A 743 4.02 -26.99 -11.44
C TYR A 743 4.92 -27.49 -10.31
N GLU A 744 5.10 -26.64 -9.30
CA GLU A 744 6.05 -26.82 -8.21
C GLU A 744 5.39 -27.48 -6.99
N GLN A 745 6.20 -28.22 -6.22
CA GLN A 745 5.89 -28.54 -4.83
C GLN A 745 6.60 -27.49 -3.96
N ILE A 746 5.85 -26.77 -3.13
CA ILE A 746 6.33 -25.60 -2.40
C ILE A 746 6.56 -25.96 -0.94
N SER A 747 7.79 -25.79 -0.47
CA SER A 747 8.16 -25.90 0.94
C SER A 747 8.50 -24.54 1.52
N VAL A 748 7.82 -24.13 2.60
CA VAL A 748 8.06 -22.81 3.20
C VAL A 748 9.30 -22.83 4.10
N GLY A 749 10.36 -22.13 3.68
CA GLY A 749 11.64 -22.07 4.36
C GLY A 749 11.79 -20.92 5.37
N VAL A 750 11.02 -19.85 5.19
CA VAL A 750 11.19 -18.57 5.90
C VAL A 750 9.95 -18.24 6.74
N ASP A 751 10.16 -17.73 7.96
CA ASP A 751 9.10 -17.24 8.83
C ASP A 751 8.64 -15.83 8.44
N SER A 752 7.40 -15.49 8.80
CA SER A 752 6.81 -14.15 8.65
C SER A 752 6.75 -13.67 7.20
N ILE A 753 6.31 -14.50 6.26
CA ILE A 753 6.15 -14.12 4.86
C ILE A 753 4.69 -14.16 4.42
N THR A 754 4.33 -13.23 3.54
CA THR A 754 3.04 -13.24 2.84
C THR A 754 3.28 -13.65 1.40
N VAL A 755 2.64 -14.70 0.92
CA VAL A 755 2.65 -15.13 -0.48
C VAL A 755 1.27 -14.84 -1.04
N GLN A 756 1.18 -14.00 -2.07
CA GLN A 756 -0.09 -13.58 -2.64
C GLN A 756 -0.02 -13.52 -4.16
N ASN A 757 -1.16 -13.61 -4.83
CA ASN A 757 -1.22 -13.23 -6.23
C ASN A 757 -0.93 -11.73 -6.41
N TYR A 758 -0.35 -11.35 -7.55
CA TYR A 758 -0.07 -9.96 -7.87
C TYR A 758 -1.34 -9.29 -8.45
N LEU A 759 -1.88 -8.28 -7.75
CA LEU A 759 -3.04 -7.48 -8.20
C LEU A 759 -4.31 -8.29 -8.55
N GLY A 760 -4.58 -9.40 -7.85
CA GLY A 760 -5.76 -10.23 -8.14
C GLY A 760 -5.63 -11.10 -9.39
N GLN A 761 -4.43 -11.20 -9.97
CA GLN A 761 -4.16 -12.04 -11.12
C GLN A 761 -4.41 -13.52 -10.83
N ALA A 762 -4.85 -14.26 -11.85
CA ALA A 762 -5.15 -15.68 -11.69
C ALA A 762 -3.85 -16.51 -11.65
N VAL A 763 -3.53 -17.07 -10.48
CA VAL A 763 -2.37 -17.94 -10.29
C VAL A 763 -2.83 -19.35 -9.99
N VAL A 764 -2.41 -20.30 -10.85
CA VAL A 764 -2.68 -21.72 -10.69
C VAL A 764 -1.41 -22.44 -10.25
N ILE A 765 -1.49 -23.22 -9.18
CA ILE A 765 -0.43 -24.14 -8.74
C ILE A 765 -0.95 -25.57 -9.00
N ASP A 766 -0.41 -26.19 -10.04
CA ASP A 766 -0.86 -27.47 -10.57
C ASP A 766 0.03 -28.63 -10.09
N GLY A 767 -0.56 -29.51 -9.30
CA GLY A 767 0.09 -30.67 -8.69
C GLY A 767 0.37 -31.84 -9.62
N THR A 768 0.15 -31.74 -10.94
CA THR A 768 0.31 -32.87 -11.89
C THR A 768 1.71 -33.52 -11.84
N ASN A 769 2.75 -32.77 -11.46
CA ASN A 769 4.13 -33.27 -11.35
C ASN A 769 4.50 -33.82 -9.96
N ILE A 770 3.60 -33.71 -8.99
CA ILE A 770 3.81 -34.16 -7.61
C ILE A 770 3.47 -35.64 -7.51
N THR A 771 4.36 -36.41 -6.90
CA THR A 771 4.21 -37.88 -6.78
C THR A 771 4.02 -38.35 -5.34
N SER A 772 4.22 -37.46 -4.38
CA SER A 772 4.01 -37.68 -2.94
C SER A 772 3.98 -36.33 -2.21
N GLY A 773 3.14 -36.19 -1.18
CA GLY A 773 3.07 -35.00 -0.34
C GLY A 773 2.02 -33.98 -0.80
N ALA A 774 2.17 -32.75 -0.32
CA ALA A 774 1.24 -31.64 -0.60
C ALA A 774 1.73 -30.75 -1.74
N ILE A 775 0.85 -29.93 -2.32
CA ILE A 775 1.26 -28.83 -3.21
C ILE A 775 2.01 -27.76 -2.40
N ILE A 776 1.48 -27.39 -1.23
CA ILE A 776 2.10 -26.43 -0.31
C ILE A 776 2.32 -27.08 1.06
N GLU A 777 3.55 -27.01 1.56
CA GLU A 777 3.98 -27.58 2.83
C GLU A 777 4.50 -26.50 3.79
N ILE A 778 3.85 -26.36 4.94
CA ILE A 778 4.18 -25.41 6.01
C ILE A 778 4.52 -26.21 7.28
N TYR A 779 5.82 -26.34 7.58
CA TYR A 779 6.31 -27.13 8.71
C TYR A 779 7.12 -26.31 9.70
N ASN A 780 6.68 -26.29 10.97
CA ASN A 780 7.36 -25.56 12.05
C ASN A 780 7.64 -24.09 11.67
N ARG A 781 6.60 -23.36 11.31
CA ARG A 781 6.69 -21.97 10.83
C ARG A 781 5.75 -21.05 11.57
N LYS A 782 6.09 -19.77 11.57
CA LYS A 782 5.22 -18.72 12.11
C LYS A 782 4.98 -17.59 11.13
N GLY A 783 3.81 -16.96 11.21
CA GLY A 783 3.49 -15.74 10.46
C GLY A 783 3.39 -15.95 8.96
N ILE A 784 2.84 -17.08 8.50
CA ILE A 784 2.76 -17.41 7.07
C ILE A 784 1.37 -17.08 6.54
N THR A 785 1.31 -16.29 5.48
CA THR A 785 0.05 -16.02 4.76
C THR A 785 0.14 -16.56 3.33
N PHE A 786 -0.89 -17.31 2.88
CA PHE A 786 -1.15 -17.61 1.47
C PHE A 786 -2.50 -16.99 1.07
N ASP A 787 -2.50 -16.15 0.04
CA ASP A 787 -3.68 -15.39 -0.39
C ASP A 787 -3.92 -15.49 -1.91
N GLY A 788 -5.07 -16.06 -2.29
CA GLY A 788 -5.60 -15.91 -3.65
C GLY A 788 -5.07 -16.86 -4.71
N PHE A 789 -4.74 -18.11 -4.35
CA PHE A 789 -4.24 -19.12 -5.30
C PHE A 789 -5.29 -20.17 -5.69
N GLU A 790 -5.24 -20.68 -6.91
CA GLU A 790 -5.96 -21.88 -7.35
C GLU A 790 -5.01 -23.09 -7.31
N LEU A 791 -5.33 -24.10 -6.51
CA LEU A 791 -4.55 -25.33 -6.35
C LEU A 791 -5.34 -26.50 -6.93
N GLN A 792 -4.73 -27.24 -7.85
CA GLN A 792 -5.42 -28.31 -8.57
C GLN A 792 -4.54 -29.53 -8.87
N ASN A 793 -5.18 -30.64 -9.26
CA ASN A 793 -4.56 -31.80 -9.90
C ASN A 793 -3.46 -32.53 -9.10
N ASN A 794 -3.45 -32.46 -7.77
CA ASN A 794 -2.61 -33.35 -6.97
C ASN A 794 -3.30 -34.70 -6.76
N ILE A 795 -2.86 -35.73 -7.49
CA ILE A 795 -3.58 -37.00 -7.62
C ILE A 795 -2.68 -38.20 -7.32
N HIS A 796 -2.69 -38.65 -6.06
CA HIS A 796 -2.07 -39.87 -5.59
C HIS A 796 -2.62 -40.22 -4.19
N ASN A 797 -2.29 -41.40 -3.67
CA ASN A 797 -2.66 -41.73 -2.29
C ASN A 797 -2.00 -40.76 -1.31
N ASP A 798 -2.76 -40.29 -0.33
CA ASP A 798 -2.34 -39.26 0.63
C ASP A 798 -1.99 -37.91 -0.03
N ALA A 799 -2.60 -37.59 -1.19
CA ALA A 799 -2.43 -36.30 -1.85
C ALA A 799 -3.06 -35.17 -1.04
N GLN A 800 -2.35 -34.05 -0.97
CA GLN A 800 -2.79 -32.87 -0.23
C GLN A 800 -2.68 -31.61 -1.08
N GLY A 801 -3.63 -30.67 -0.92
CA GLY A 801 -3.47 -29.33 -1.48
C GLY A 801 -2.51 -28.52 -0.61
N ILE A 802 -2.96 -28.20 0.60
CA ILE A 802 -2.14 -27.49 1.61
C ILE A 802 -2.01 -28.34 2.87
N LEU A 803 -0.77 -28.50 3.33
CA LEU A 803 -0.41 -29.17 4.57
C LEU A 803 0.27 -28.20 5.52
N VAL A 804 -0.28 -28.07 6.72
CA VAL A 804 0.34 -27.36 7.85
C VAL A 804 0.63 -28.38 8.95
N ASP A 805 1.86 -28.48 9.45
CA ASP A 805 2.20 -29.45 10.49
C ASP A 805 3.37 -29.01 11.41
N GLY A 806 3.45 -29.62 12.58
CA GLY A 806 4.47 -29.38 13.59
C GLY A 806 4.07 -28.30 14.60
N GLU A 807 5.01 -27.41 14.92
CA GLU A 807 4.82 -26.23 15.77
C GLU A 807 4.59 -24.99 14.89
N CYS A 808 3.33 -24.73 14.53
CA CYS A 808 2.96 -23.62 13.64
C CYS A 808 2.16 -22.54 14.35
N HIS A 809 2.50 -21.27 14.11
CA HIS A 809 1.83 -20.13 14.74
C HIS A 809 1.45 -19.05 13.73
N ASP A 810 0.32 -18.37 13.90
CA ASP A 810 -0.06 -17.23 13.05
C ASP A 810 -0.06 -17.59 11.55
N ILE A 811 -0.77 -18.67 11.20
CA ILE A 811 -0.90 -19.14 9.82
C ILE A 811 -2.23 -18.64 9.25
N MET A 812 -2.20 -18.06 8.06
CA MET A 812 -3.37 -17.57 7.35
C MET A 812 -3.44 -18.16 5.95
N ILE A 813 -4.52 -18.85 5.64
CA ILE A 813 -4.82 -19.38 4.31
C ILE A 813 -6.13 -18.74 3.86
N LYS A 814 -6.08 -17.86 2.86
CA LYS A 814 -7.25 -17.07 2.47
C LYS A 814 -7.46 -16.97 0.97
N ASN A 815 -8.74 -16.85 0.58
CA ASN A 815 -9.18 -16.60 -0.80
C ASN A 815 -8.66 -17.62 -1.84
N CYS A 816 -8.25 -18.82 -1.41
CA CYS A 816 -7.76 -19.86 -2.31
C CYS A 816 -8.90 -20.74 -2.84
N LYS A 817 -8.72 -21.27 -4.06
CA LYS A 817 -9.53 -22.35 -4.62
C LYS A 817 -8.72 -23.64 -4.56
N ILE A 818 -9.28 -24.72 -4.02
CA ILE A 818 -8.58 -26.00 -3.89
C ILE A 818 -9.47 -27.12 -4.40
N HIS A 819 -9.10 -27.76 -5.50
CA HIS A 819 -9.93 -28.79 -6.13
C HIS A 819 -9.14 -29.88 -6.87
N ASP A 820 -9.83 -30.91 -7.36
CA ASP A 820 -9.22 -32.07 -8.03
C ASP A 820 -8.12 -32.76 -7.20
N ILE A 821 -8.28 -32.74 -5.88
CA ILE A 821 -7.38 -33.44 -4.95
C ILE A 821 -7.96 -34.84 -4.72
N HIS A 822 -7.26 -35.86 -5.24
CA HIS A 822 -7.79 -37.21 -5.34
C HIS A 822 -6.79 -38.27 -4.87
N PHE A 823 -7.28 -39.26 -4.12
CA PHE A 823 -6.45 -40.42 -3.75
C PHE A 823 -6.04 -41.31 -4.94
N SER A 824 -6.71 -41.19 -6.09
CA SER A 824 -6.44 -41.97 -7.30
C SER A 824 -6.91 -41.24 -8.57
N ASN A 825 -6.16 -41.42 -9.66
CA ASN A 825 -6.50 -40.91 -11.00
C ASN A 825 -7.59 -41.74 -11.71
N ASN A 826 -7.92 -42.93 -11.21
CA ASN A 826 -9.06 -43.69 -11.71
C ASN A 826 -10.30 -43.29 -10.92
N PRO A 827 -11.29 -42.62 -11.54
CA PRO A 827 -12.51 -42.18 -10.86
C PRO A 827 -13.35 -43.34 -10.31
N ASN A 828 -13.11 -44.58 -10.77
CA ASN A 828 -13.82 -45.76 -10.34
C ASN A 828 -13.13 -46.55 -9.22
N ASP A 829 -11.93 -46.13 -8.78
CA ASP A 829 -11.25 -46.83 -7.69
C ASP A 829 -12.08 -46.71 -6.39
N PRO A 830 -12.32 -47.82 -5.67
CA PRO A 830 -13.10 -47.80 -4.46
C PRO A 830 -12.27 -47.21 -3.31
N ALA A 831 -12.89 -46.34 -2.51
CA ALA A 831 -12.30 -45.92 -1.25
C ALA A 831 -12.27 -47.09 -0.24
N ASN A 832 -11.20 -47.14 0.55
CA ASN A 832 -11.05 -48.04 1.70
C ASN A 832 -10.20 -47.34 2.77
N SER A 833 -10.01 -47.99 3.92
CA SER A 833 -9.31 -47.42 5.09
C SER A 833 -7.83 -47.05 4.87
N ASN A 834 -7.26 -47.28 3.68
CA ASN A 834 -5.89 -46.88 3.33
C ASN A 834 -5.85 -45.88 2.16
N THR A 835 -7.01 -45.40 1.69
CA THR A 835 -7.08 -44.43 0.59
C THR A 835 -7.50 -43.07 1.13
N ASN A 836 -6.61 -42.10 1.01
CA ASN A 836 -6.79 -40.78 1.61
C ASN A 836 -6.38 -39.70 0.61
N ALA A 837 -7.02 -38.53 0.70
CA ALA A 837 -6.53 -37.28 0.16
C ALA A 837 -7.18 -36.12 0.93
N GLN A 838 -6.49 -34.99 1.05
CA GLN A 838 -6.97 -33.84 1.84
C GLN A 838 -6.63 -32.52 1.14
N PRO A 839 -7.60 -31.85 0.50
CA PRO A 839 -7.44 -30.50 -0.01
C PRO A 839 -6.73 -29.54 0.95
N LEU A 840 -7.13 -29.51 2.22
CA LEU A 840 -6.45 -28.71 3.23
C LEU A 840 -6.45 -29.43 4.57
N ILE A 841 -5.26 -29.68 5.13
CA ILE A 841 -5.12 -30.29 6.45
C ILE A 841 -4.09 -29.58 7.32
N VAL A 842 -4.46 -29.38 8.59
CA VAL A 842 -3.61 -28.86 9.64
C VAL A 842 -3.43 -29.95 10.69
N PHE A 843 -2.19 -30.41 10.87
CA PHE A 843 -1.78 -31.34 11.91
C PHE A 843 -1.08 -30.61 13.06
N GLY A 844 -1.48 -30.92 14.29
CA GLY A 844 -0.78 -30.57 15.52
C GLY A 844 0.02 -31.76 16.02
N SER A 845 1.01 -32.23 15.25
CA SER A 845 1.83 -33.39 15.62
C SER A 845 2.82 -33.12 16.77
N SER A 846 3.12 -31.84 17.03
CA SER A 846 4.02 -31.40 18.09
C SER A 846 3.39 -31.46 19.49
N THR A 847 4.25 -31.55 20.52
CA THR A 847 3.84 -31.39 21.93
C THR A 847 3.66 -29.92 22.33
N ILE A 848 4.14 -29.00 21.49
CA ILE A 848 3.82 -27.57 21.58
C ILE A 848 2.62 -27.33 20.66
N PRO A 849 1.51 -26.74 21.16
CA PRO A 849 0.33 -26.56 20.33
C PRO A 849 0.58 -25.55 19.21
N SER A 850 0.13 -25.86 18.01
CA SER A 850 -0.02 -24.84 16.96
C SER A 850 -1.12 -23.86 17.35
N THR A 851 -0.92 -22.55 17.09
CA THR A 851 -1.87 -21.51 17.52
C THR A 851 -2.16 -20.47 16.47
N ASN A 852 -3.34 -19.85 16.54
CA ASN A 852 -3.78 -18.80 15.62
C ASN A 852 -3.72 -19.25 14.15
N ILE A 853 -4.39 -20.37 13.87
CA ILE A 853 -4.53 -20.91 12.52
C ILE A 853 -5.83 -20.40 11.90
N ASN A 854 -5.75 -19.63 10.82
CA ASN A 854 -6.87 -18.94 10.21
C ASN A 854 -7.08 -19.41 8.78
N VAL A 855 -8.28 -19.92 8.49
CA VAL A 855 -8.71 -20.35 7.15
C VAL A 855 -9.92 -19.53 6.74
N TYR A 856 -9.74 -18.61 5.79
CA TYR A 856 -10.73 -17.56 5.49
C TYR A 856 -11.10 -17.48 4.01
N GLY A 857 -12.38 -17.54 3.66
CA GLY A 857 -12.82 -17.17 2.29
C GLY A 857 -12.39 -18.15 1.20
N ASN A 858 -12.01 -19.39 1.52
CA ASN A 858 -11.55 -20.37 0.53
C ASN A 858 -12.72 -21.15 -0.08
N GLU A 859 -12.55 -21.62 -1.32
CA GLU A 859 -13.47 -22.52 -2.01
C GLU A 859 -12.79 -23.89 -2.20
N ILE A 860 -13.34 -24.94 -1.59
CA ILE A 860 -12.78 -26.30 -1.63
C ILE A 860 -13.80 -27.24 -2.27
N TYR A 861 -13.46 -27.82 -3.43
CA TYR A 861 -14.45 -28.56 -4.20
C TYR A 861 -13.90 -29.70 -5.07
N ASP A 862 -14.82 -30.45 -5.68
CA ASP A 862 -14.55 -31.53 -6.66
C ASP A 862 -13.39 -32.45 -6.27
N SER A 863 -13.40 -32.94 -5.03
CA SER A 863 -12.28 -33.71 -4.45
C SER A 863 -12.70 -35.08 -3.93
N ARG A 864 -11.83 -36.07 -4.16
CA ARG A 864 -12.04 -37.49 -3.79
C ARG A 864 -11.11 -37.82 -2.64
N VAL A 865 -11.61 -37.55 -1.44
CA VAL A 865 -10.82 -37.58 -0.19
C VAL A 865 -10.68 -38.98 0.44
N GLY A 866 -11.40 -39.98 -0.10
CA GLY A 866 -11.34 -41.34 0.42
C GLY A 866 -11.88 -41.42 1.86
N TYR A 867 -11.12 -42.04 2.78
CA TYR A 867 -11.48 -42.12 4.20
C TYR A 867 -11.04 -40.88 5.01
N SER A 868 -10.55 -39.83 4.35
CA SER A 868 -10.23 -38.53 4.95
C SER A 868 -11.29 -37.47 4.63
N GLU A 869 -10.99 -36.21 4.97
CA GLU A 869 -11.88 -35.05 4.93
C GLU A 869 -11.31 -33.93 4.04
N ALA A 870 -12.17 -33.00 3.62
CA ALA A 870 -11.75 -31.91 2.75
C ALA A 870 -10.93 -30.84 3.47
N LEU A 871 -11.49 -30.29 4.56
CA LEU A 871 -10.83 -29.31 5.42
C LEU A 871 -10.74 -29.86 6.85
N ALA A 872 -9.53 -30.16 7.31
CA ALA A 872 -9.33 -30.80 8.62
C ALA A 872 -8.37 -30.05 9.53
N ILE A 873 -8.76 -29.90 10.80
CA ILE A 873 -7.93 -29.42 11.91
C ILE A 873 -7.77 -30.58 12.91
N ASN A 874 -6.58 -31.18 13.01
CA ASN A 874 -6.37 -32.42 13.75
C ASN A 874 -5.15 -32.37 14.69
N GLY A 875 -5.29 -32.85 15.92
CA GLY A 875 -4.19 -33.00 16.87
C GLY A 875 -4.03 -31.83 17.83
N ASN A 876 -2.82 -31.60 18.35
CA ASN A 876 -2.56 -30.57 19.37
C ASN A 876 -2.56 -29.14 18.76
N ILE A 877 -3.75 -28.59 18.56
CA ILE A 877 -3.97 -27.25 17.99
C ILE A 877 -4.83 -26.45 18.97
N ASP A 878 -4.42 -25.22 19.26
CA ASP A 878 -5.05 -24.33 20.23
C ASP A 878 -5.30 -22.96 19.61
N THR A 879 -6.56 -22.56 19.48
CA THR A 879 -6.99 -21.30 18.82
C THR A 879 -6.87 -21.37 17.30
N PHE A 880 -8.01 -21.43 16.63
CA PHE A 880 -8.12 -21.41 15.17
C PHE A 880 -9.47 -20.84 14.72
N GLU A 881 -9.52 -20.27 13.52
CA GLU A 881 -10.75 -19.81 12.89
C GLU A 881 -10.92 -20.41 11.48
N ILE A 882 -12.12 -20.92 11.19
CA ILE A 882 -12.56 -21.38 9.88
C ILE A 882 -13.76 -20.51 9.50
N VAL A 883 -13.54 -19.54 8.61
CA VAL A 883 -14.49 -18.44 8.39
C VAL A 883 -14.80 -18.26 6.91
N ASN A 884 -16.09 -18.14 6.57
CA ASN A 884 -16.54 -17.77 5.23
C ASN A 884 -16.02 -18.67 4.09
N ASN A 885 -15.77 -19.96 4.37
CA ASN A 885 -15.32 -20.91 3.35
C ASN A 885 -16.52 -21.60 2.70
N SER A 886 -16.40 -21.92 1.40
CA SER A 886 -17.35 -22.76 0.66
C SER A 886 -16.73 -24.13 0.44
N VAL A 887 -17.32 -25.19 0.99
CA VAL A 887 -16.81 -26.58 0.86
C VAL A 887 -17.88 -27.47 0.26
N HIS A 888 -17.65 -28.02 -0.94
CA HIS A 888 -18.71 -28.74 -1.65
C HIS A 888 -18.25 -29.79 -2.65
N ASP A 889 -19.19 -30.63 -3.08
CA ASP A 889 -18.92 -31.72 -4.04
C ASP A 889 -17.74 -32.61 -3.58
N ILE A 890 -17.71 -32.91 -2.28
CA ILE A 890 -16.69 -33.72 -1.60
C ILE A 890 -17.22 -35.14 -1.38
N THR A 891 -16.41 -36.17 -1.64
CA THR A 891 -16.85 -37.58 -1.48
C THR A 891 -16.85 -38.10 -0.04
N ASN A 892 -16.74 -37.23 0.97
CA ASN A 892 -16.78 -37.54 2.41
C ASN A 892 -17.12 -36.27 3.22
N ILE A 893 -16.48 -36.04 4.37
CA ILE A 893 -16.71 -34.90 5.26
C ILE A 893 -16.21 -33.60 4.64
N GLY A 894 -17.01 -32.54 4.76
CA GLY A 894 -16.63 -31.19 4.32
C GLY A 894 -15.58 -30.56 5.25
N ILE A 895 -16.02 -30.15 6.44
CA ILE A 895 -15.18 -29.49 7.44
C ILE A 895 -15.14 -30.36 8.70
N VAL A 896 -13.95 -30.62 9.24
CA VAL A 896 -13.78 -31.43 10.45
C VAL A 896 -12.80 -30.82 11.46
N MET A 897 -13.13 -30.94 12.75
CA MET A 897 -12.24 -30.63 13.86
C MET A 897 -12.07 -31.88 14.72
N ILE A 898 -10.83 -32.34 14.87
CA ILE A 898 -10.50 -33.71 15.30
C ILE A 898 -9.66 -33.70 16.58
N GLY A 899 -9.91 -34.68 17.46
CA GLY A 899 -9.06 -35.04 18.59
C GLY A 899 -9.02 -36.54 18.84
N HIS A 900 -7.94 -36.98 19.49
CA HIS A 900 -7.69 -38.35 19.95
C HIS A 900 -7.31 -39.38 18.88
N GLU A 901 -6.94 -38.94 17.68
CA GLU A 901 -6.45 -39.77 16.56
C GLU A 901 -4.99 -40.24 16.67
N GLN A 902 -4.30 -39.92 17.76
CA GLN A 902 -2.86 -40.17 17.96
C GLN A 902 -1.98 -39.37 16.98
N THR A 903 -2.44 -38.20 16.55
CA THR A 903 -1.65 -37.27 15.73
C THR A 903 -0.49 -36.68 16.54
N CYS A 904 -0.78 -36.22 17.76
CA CYS A 904 0.24 -35.82 18.72
C CYS A 904 0.77 -37.03 19.50
N SER A 905 2.09 -37.07 19.69
CA SER A 905 2.76 -38.13 20.46
C SER A 905 2.36 -38.20 21.95
N ASP A 906 1.78 -37.12 22.51
CA ASP A 906 1.17 -37.11 23.84
C ASP A 906 -0.36 -37.18 23.73
N PRO A 907 -0.98 -38.34 24.05
CA PRO A 907 -2.43 -38.52 23.97
C PRO A 907 -3.26 -37.59 24.88
N ALA A 908 -2.63 -36.86 25.80
CA ALA A 908 -3.30 -35.86 26.63
C ALA A 908 -3.41 -34.49 25.94
N LEU A 909 -2.56 -34.22 24.94
CA LEU A 909 -2.52 -32.97 24.18
C LEU A 909 -3.19 -33.09 22.81
N ASP A 910 -3.42 -34.33 22.35
CA ASP A 910 -3.96 -34.69 21.05
C ASP A 910 -5.45 -34.34 20.89
N GLN A 911 -5.75 -33.04 20.79
CA GLN A 911 -7.10 -32.51 20.66
C GLN A 911 -7.09 -31.06 20.14
N ALA A 912 -7.80 -30.81 19.04
CA ALA A 912 -8.07 -29.47 18.54
C ALA A 912 -9.00 -28.73 19.52
N ARG A 913 -8.68 -27.48 19.87
CA ARG A 913 -9.44 -26.72 20.86
C ARG A 913 -9.46 -25.20 20.68
N ASN A 914 -10.42 -24.55 21.33
CA ASN A 914 -10.61 -23.09 21.35
C ASN A 914 -10.84 -22.50 19.94
N GLY A 915 -11.61 -23.21 19.12
CA GLY A 915 -11.80 -22.87 17.71
C GLY A 915 -13.16 -22.25 17.39
N ILE A 916 -13.21 -21.48 16.29
CA ILE A 916 -14.44 -20.90 15.75
C ILE A 916 -14.63 -21.36 14.31
N CYS A 917 -15.79 -21.94 14.00
CA CYS A 917 -16.22 -22.32 12.66
C CYS A 917 -17.46 -21.49 12.31
N LYS A 918 -17.30 -20.42 11.54
CA LYS A 918 -18.40 -19.46 11.28
C LYS A 918 -18.58 -19.07 9.82
N GLU A 919 -19.83 -18.79 9.45
CA GLU A 919 -20.19 -18.26 8.12
C GLU A 919 -19.79 -19.14 6.93
N ASN A 920 -19.45 -20.42 7.17
CA ASN A 920 -19.10 -21.35 6.11
C ASN A 920 -20.35 -21.89 5.42
N ILE A 921 -20.21 -22.27 4.16
CA ILE A 921 -21.23 -22.94 3.36
C ILE A 921 -20.72 -24.35 3.05
N THR A 922 -21.45 -25.37 3.46
CA THR A 922 -21.11 -26.78 3.16
C THR A 922 -22.25 -27.47 2.43
N TYR A 923 -21.96 -28.06 1.26
CA TYR A 923 -23.00 -28.75 0.50
C TYR A 923 -22.53 -29.88 -0.40
N LYS A 924 -23.37 -30.92 -0.54
CA LYS A 924 -23.04 -32.16 -1.28
C LYS A 924 -21.74 -32.83 -0.81
N CYS A 925 -21.38 -32.67 0.46
CA CYS A 925 -20.38 -33.49 1.12
C CYS A 925 -21.03 -34.84 1.46
N SER A 926 -20.62 -35.90 0.76
CA SER A 926 -21.31 -37.19 0.80
C SER A 926 -20.38 -38.37 0.56
N SER A 927 -20.28 -39.24 1.57
CA SER A 927 -19.63 -40.55 1.46
C SER A 927 -20.65 -41.70 1.33
N PRO A 928 -20.48 -42.60 0.35
CA PRO A 928 -21.25 -43.84 0.26
C PRO A 928 -20.75 -44.97 1.17
N TYR A 929 -19.69 -44.77 1.96
CA TYR A 929 -19.02 -45.85 2.72
C TYR A 929 -18.67 -45.49 4.18
N ALA A 930 -18.85 -44.24 4.60
CA ALA A 930 -18.60 -43.78 5.96
C ALA A 930 -19.67 -42.79 6.42
N ALA A 931 -19.85 -42.66 7.75
CA ALA A 931 -20.59 -41.55 8.32
C ALA A 931 -19.87 -40.24 7.95
N ASN A 932 -20.63 -39.20 7.62
CA ASN A 932 -20.07 -37.94 7.16
C ASN A 932 -21.06 -36.79 7.33
N ALA A 933 -20.55 -35.59 7.57
CA ALA A 933 -21.35 -34.39 7.70
C ALA A 933 -20.77 -33.26 6.83
N GLY A 934 -21.59 -32.23 6.62
CA GLY A 934 -21.08 -30.94 6.12
C GLY A 934 -20.05 -30.36 7.09
N ILE A 935 -20.38 -30.35 8.39
CA ILE A 935 -19.46 -29.98 9.47
C ILE A 935 -19.47 -31.08 10.53
N TYR A 936 -18.29 -31.60 10.89
CA TYR A 936 -18.14 -32.64 11.91
C TYR A 936 -17.17 -32.21 13.02
N ILE A 937 -17.58 -32.40 14.27
CA ILE A 937 -16.72 -32.33 15.45
C ILE A 937 -16.46 -33.75 15.93
N ASP A 938 -15.24 -34.24 15.75
CA ASP A 938 -14.83 -35.57 16.22
C ASP A 938 -13.86 -35.44 17.40
N GLY A 939 -14.39 -35.51 18.62
CA GLY A 939 -13.56 -35.50 19.81
C GLY A 939 -12.85 -34.17 20.12
N ALA A 940 -13.10 -33.09 19.38
CA ALA A 940 -12.54 -31.77 19.68
C ALA A 940 -13.21 -31.09 20.89
N LYS A 941 -12.62 -29.97 21.34
CA LYS A 941 -13.05 -29.29 22.59
C LYS A 941 -13.18 -27.77 22.46
N ASP A 942 -14.14 -27.17 23.14
CA ASP A 942 -14.33 -25.71 23.23
C ASP A 942 -14.44 -25.06 21.83
N ILE A 943 -15.36 -25.56 21.00
CA ILE A 943 -15.58 -25.11 19.61
C ILE A 943 -16.91 -24.37 19.49
N VAL A 944 -16.90 -23.23 18.80
CA VAL A 944 -18.11 -22.48 18.42
C VAL A 944 -18.40 -22.68 16.94
N ILE A 945 -19.58 -23.19 16.62
CA ILE A 945 -20.10 -23.35 15.26
C ILE A 945 -21.24 -22.35 15.07
N GLU A 946 -21.02 -21.27 14.31
CA GLU A 946 -22.02 -20.22 14.18
C GLU A 946 -22.26 -19.66 12.77
N ARG A 947 -23.52 -19.30 12.47
CA ARG A 947 -23.87 -18.65 11.19
C ARG A 947 -23.48 -19.43 9.93
N ASN A 948 -23.27 -20.74 10.03
CA ASN A 948 -22.98 -21.59 8.86
C ASN A 948 -24.26 -21.97 8.13
N THR A 949 -24.12 -22.31 6.85
CA THR A 949 -25.18 -22.87 6.02
C THR A 949 -24.80 -24.29 5.58
N CYS A 950 -25.57 -25.30 6.00
CA CYS A 950 -25.29 -26.70 5.69
C CYS A 950 -26.47 -27.35 4.95
N TYR A 951 -26.28 -27.76 3.71
CA TYR A 951 -27.37 -28.34 2.91
C TYR A 951 -26.94 -29.44 1.95
N ARG A 952 -27.84 -30.39 1.66
CA ARG A 952 -27.57 -31.52 0.73
C ARG A 952 -26.31 -32.33 1.06
N ASN A 953 -25.81 -32.26 2.29
CA ASN A 953 -24.81 -33.20 2.80
C ASN A 953 -25.50 -34.49 3.25
N ILE A 954 -24.76 -35.51 3.69
CA ILE A 954 -25.42 -36.63 4.38
C ILE A 954 -26.01 -36.14 5.71
N TRP A 955 -25.17 -35.69 6.64
CA TRP A 955 -25.62 -34.99 7.85
C TRP A 955 -25.30 -33.49 7.73
N GLY A 956 -26.13 -32.63 8.32
CA GLY A 956 -25.84 -31.19 8.33
C GLY A 956 -24.63 -30.87 9.20
N ILE A 957 -24.80 -30.98 10.52
CA ILE A 957 -23.76 -30.82 11.53
C ILE A 957 -23.76 -32.04 12.45
N GLU A 958 -22.61 -32.68 12.62
CA GLU A 958 -22.42 -33.80 13.53
C GLU A 958 -21.47 -33.43 14.67
N ILE A 959 -21.83 -33.84 15.90
CA ILE A 959 -20.97 -33.72 17.07
C ILE A 959 -20.83 -35.10 17.68
N GLY A 960 -19.63 -35.65 17.62
CA GLY A 960 -19.32 -37.02 17.99
C GLY A 960 -17.94 -37.15 18.63
N CYS A 961 -17.61 -38.38 19.00
CA CYS A 961 -16.27 -38.77 19.39
C CYS A 961 -16.12 -40.26 19.09
N GLU A 962 -15.28 -40.61 18.14
CA GLU A 962 -15.11 -42.01 17.71
C GLU A 962 -14.30 -42.84 18.71
N HIS A 963 -13.57 -42.18 19.61
CA HIS A 963 -12.65 -42.84 20.54
C HIS A 963 -13.30 -43.26 21.86
N SER A 964 -13.40 -44.57 22.07
CA SER A 964 -13.90 -45.17 23.32
C SER A 964 -13.19 -44.62 24.57
N GLY A 965 -13.97 -44.14 25.53
CA GLY A 965 -13.45 -43.56 26.78
C GLY A 965 -12.99 -42.11 26.68
N LYS A 966 -13.20 -41.45 25.53
CA LYS A 966 -12.92 -40.04 25.29
C LYS A 966 -14.20 -39.24 25.06
N SER A 967 -14.07 -37.93 24.86
CA SER A 967 -15.21 -37.06 24.64
C SER A 967 -14.92 -35.84 23.78
N ALA A 968 -15.89 -35.45 22.96
CA ALA A 968 -16.02 -34.06 22.52
C ALA A 968 -16.70 -33.26 23.64
N SER A 969 -16.23 -32.03 23.89
CA SER A 969 -16.71 -31.25 25.04
C SER A 969 -16.74 -29.75 24.82
N GLY A 970 -17.71 -29.04 25.39
CA GLY A 970 -17.72 -27.57 25.36
C GLY A 970 -18.12 -27.00 23.99
N ILE A 971 -18.97 -27.70 23.24
CA ILE A 971 -19.33 -27.32 21.87
C ILE A 971 -20.56 -26.40 21.89
N THR A 972 -20.51 -25.30 21.17
CA THR A 972 -21.65 -24.38 21.00
C THR A 972 -22.06 -24.31 19.54
N VAL A 973 -23.33 -24.55 19.23
CA VAL A 973 -23.87 -24.50 17.86
C VAL A 973 -25.01 -23.48 17.80
N LYS A 974 -24.82 -22.36 17.10
CA LYS A 974 -25.80 -21.27 17.06
C LYS A 974 -25.97 -20.53 15.75
N ASN A 975 -27.14 -20.00 15.47
CA ASN A 975 -27.42 -19.18 14.29
C ASN A 975 -27.18 -19.86 12.94
N ASN A 976 -27.11 -21.19 12.91
CA ASN A 976 -26.88 -21.92 11.67
C ASN A 976 -28.21 -22.18 10.93
N VAL A 977 -28.10 -22.24 9.61
CA VAL A 977 -29.20 -22.56 8.69
C VAL A 977 -28.92 -23.91 8.07
N ILE A 978 -29.73 -24.92 8.39
CA ILE A 978 -29.45 -26.31 8.07
C ILE A 978 -30.66 -26.92 7.39
N TYR A 979 -30.53 -27.28 6.11
CA TYR A 979 -31.69 -27.73 5.34
C TYR A 979 -31.39 -28.78 4.30
N ARG A 980 -32.37 -29.65 4.02
CA ARG A 980 -32.31 -30.61 2.90
C ARG A 980 -31.07 -31.49 2.90
N ASN A 981 -30.56 -31.87 4.07
CA ASN A 981 -29.53 -32.90 4.20
C ASN A 981 -30.18 -34.29 4.03
N ALA A 982 -29.38 -35.28 3.64
CA ALA A 982 -29.87 -36.64 3.34
C ALA A 982 -30.43 -37.33 4.60
N LYS A 983 -29.80 -37.08 5.74
CA LYS A 983 -30.15 -37.53 7.08
C LYS A 983 -30.42 -36.30 7.96
N ALA A 984 -30.15 -36.41 9.27
CA ALA A 984 -30.45 -35.36 10.24
C ALA A 984 -29.76 -34.03 9.92
N GLY A 985 -30.44 -32.95 10.30
CA GLY A 985 -29.85 -31.61 10.30
C GLY A 985 -28.75 -31.52 11.34
N ILE A 986 -29.01 -31.96 12.57
CA ILE A 986 -28.02 -32.00 13.65
C ILE A 986 -27.98 -33.39 14.28
N ALA A 987 -26.76 -33.92 14.41
CA ALA A 987 -26.44 -35.13 15.16
C ALA A 987 -25.66 -34.82 16.44
N LEU A 988 -25.96 -35.54 17.52
CA LEU A 988 -25.29 -35.36 18.79
C LEU A 988 -25.07 -36.69 19.52
N GLY A 989 -23.82 -37.12 19.68
CA GLY A 989 -23.45 -38.16 20.62
C GLY A 989 -22.48 -39.21 20.08
N GLY A 990 -22.09 -40.14 20.95
CA GLY A 990 -21.30 -41.31 20.55
C GLY A 990 -22.16 -42.40 19.91
N TYR A 991 -21.88 -42.74 18.65
CA TYR A 991 -22.68 -43.70 17.86
C TYR A 991 -22.83 -45.11 18.49
N ASP A 992 -21.89 -45.56 19.33
CA ASP A 992 -21.92 -46.87 20.01
C ASP A 992 -21.34 -46.78 21.44
N TYR A 993 -21.72 -45.75 22.21
CA TYR A 993 -21.26 -45.61 23.59
C TYR A 993 -21.89 -46.68 24.53
N PRO A 994 -21.11 -47.31 25.45
CA PRO A 994 -19.66 -47.15 25.69
C PRO A 994 -18.78 -48.19 24.97
N SER A 995 -19.35 -49.01 24.08
CA SER A 995 -18.73 -50.25 23.60
C SER A 995 -17.89 -50.08 22.32
N GLY A 996 -18.16 -49.02 21.55
CA GLY A 996 -17.54 -48.74 20.25
C GLY A 996 -17.14 -47.29 20.03
N SER A 997 -17.66 -46.32 20.79
CA SER A 997 -17.29 -44.90 20.64
C SER A 997 -17.23 -44.10 21.95
N GLY A 998 -16.76 -42.87 21.87
CA GLY A 998 -16.70 -41.90 22.97
C GLY A 998 -18.06 -41.28 23.30
N LYS A 999 -18.07 -40.12 23.95
CA LYS A 999 -19.29 -39.39 24.31
C LYS A 999 -19.21 -37.91 24.01
N VAL A 1000 -20.36 -37.23 24.01
CA VAL A 1000 -20.42 -35.77 23.93
C VAL A 1000 -20.87 -35.19 25.27
N ILE A 1001 -20.17 -34.17 25.77
CA ILE A 1001 -20.48 -33.54 27.05
C ILE A 1001 -20.49 -32.01 26.96
N ASP A 1002 -21.29 -31.35 27.80
CA ASP A 1002 -21.28 -29.90 27.95
C ASP A 1002 -21.47 -29.14 26.61
N THR A 1003 -22.41 -29.62 25.79
CA THR A 1003 -22.70 -29.09 24.44
C THR A 1003 -24.05 -28.37 24.38
N TYR A 1004 -24.07 -27.21 23.73
CA TYR A 1004 -25.18 -26.26 23.74
C TYR A 1004 -25.60 -25.86 22.33
N ILE A 1005 -26.86 -26.12 21.96
CA ILE A 1005 -27.36 -25.94 20.60
C ILE A 1005 -28.56 -25.00 20.62
N TYR A 1006 -28.44 -23.80 20.03
CA TYR A 1006 -29.52 -22.83 20.08
C TYR A 1006 -29.59 -21.81 18.97
N ASN A 1007 -30.79 -21.27 18.75
CA ASN A 1007 -31.02 -20.28 17.70
C ASN A 1007 -30.61 -20.76 16.31
N ASN A 1008 -30.77 -22.05 16.00
CA ASN A 1008 -30.59 -22.59 14.66
C ASN A 1008 -31.95 -22.77 13.97
N SER A 1009 -31.98 -22.67 12.64
CA SER A 1009 -33.15 -22.96 11.81
C SER A 1009 -32.91 -24.23 11.00
N LEU A 1010 -33.66 -25.28 11.33
CA LEU A 1010 -33.60 -26.59 10.68
C LEU A 1010 -34.85 -26.79 9.81
N PHE A 1011 -34.65 -27.14 8.54
CA PHE A 1011 -35.76 -27.29 7.58
C PHE A 1011 -35.56 -28.45 6.60
N ASP A 1012 -36.54 -29.34 6.51
CA ASP A 1012 -36.66 -30.33 5.42
C ASP A 1012 -35.42 -31.25 5.32
N ASN A 1013 -34.80 -31.59 6.46
CA ASN A 1013 -33.74 -32.59 6.55
C ASN A 1013 -34.36 -34.01 6.60
N ASP A 1014 -33.54 -35.05 6.45
CA ASP A 1014 -33.97 -36.44 6.19
C ASP A 1014 -34.62 -36.60 4.81
N THR A 1015 -33.89 -36.21 3.75
CA THR A 1015 -34.39 -36.26 2.36
C THR A 1015 -34.31 -37.66 1.72
N LEU A 1016 -33.73 -38.65 2.42
CA LEU A 1016 -33.70 -40.03 1.95
C LEU A 1016 -35.11 -40.66 1.97
N THR A 1017 -35.28 -41.79 1.28
CA THR A 1017 -36.56 -42.52 1.24
C THR A 1017 -36.31 -44.01 1.44
N GLY A 1018 -37.28 -44.72 2.05
CA GLY A 1018 -37.17 -46.17 2.29
C GLY A 1018 -36.46 -46.49 3.61
N PRO A 1019 -35.80 -47.65 3.75
CA PRO A 1019 -35.25 -48.10 5.03
C PRO A 1019 -34.12 -47.22 5.59
N ASP A 1020 -33.58 -46.30 4.77
CA ASP A 1020 -32.52 -45.36 5.14
C ASP A 1020 -33.05 -43.98 5.58
N SER A 1021 -34.38 -43.77 5.58
CA SER A 1021 -35.13 -42.54 5.93
C SER A 1021 -35.48 -42.47 7.43
N TYR A 1022 -34.52 -42.73 8.31
CA TYR A 1022 -34.78 -42.89 9.75
C TYR A 1022 -33.89 -42.01 10.62
N ASP A 1023 -33.57 -40.80 10.14
CA ASP A 1023 -32.69 -39.86 10.82
C ASP A 1023 -33.28 -38.43 10.71
N PRO A 1024 -34.19 -38.03 11.62
CA PRO A 1024 -35.00 -36.81 11.50
C PRO A 1024 -34.17 -35.54 11.74
N GLU A 1025 -34.80 -34.36 11.77
CA GLU A 1025 -34.14 -33.07 12.02
C GLU A 1025 -33.08 -33.09 13.13
N ILE A 1026 -33.36 -33.74 14.27
CA ILE A 1026 -32.43 -33.93 15.38
C ILE A 1026 -32.25 -35.41 15.71
N ASN A 1027 -31.00 -35.89 15.67
CA ASN A 1027 -30.64 -37.24 16.13
C ASN A 1027 -29.67 -37.16 17.31
N ILE A 1028 -30.01 -37.87 18.40
CA ILE A 1028 -29.24 -37.92 19.63
C ILE A 1028 -28.84 -39.37 19.93
N SER A 1029 -27.55 -39.66 20.03
CA SER A 1029 -27.07 -40.95 20.54
C SER A 1029 -26.86 -40.88 22.06
N TYR A 1030 -25.62 -40.77 22.51
CA TYR A 1030 -25.27 -40.62 23.93
C TYR A 1030 -24.57 -39.30 24.22
N ALA A 1031 -25.13 -38.52 25.16
CA ALA A 1031 -24.61 -37.22 25.57
C ALA A 1031 -24.91 -36.91 27.05
N GLU A 1032 -24.08 -36.05 27.66
CA GLU A 1032 -24.17 -35.64 29.08
C GLU A 1032 -24.13 -34.11 29.24
N ASN A 1033 -25.00 -33.54 30.09
CA ASN A 1033 -25.06 -32.10 30.39
C ASN A 1033 -25.26 -31.18 29.18
N CYS A 1034 -25.92 -31.70 28.13
CA CYS A 1034 -26.18 -30.95 26.91
C CYS A 1034 -27.60 -30.36 26.90
N TRP A 1035 -27.82 -29.33 26.08
CA TRP A 1035 -29.17 -28.83 25.83
C TRP A 1035 -29.39 -28.25 24.44
N ILE A 1036 -30.65 -28.31 23.99
CA ILE A 1036 -31.12 -27.83 22.69
C ILE A 1036 -32.29 -26.87 22.92
N LYS A 1037 -32.11 -25.56 22.65
CA LYS A 1037 -33.08 -24.50 22.99
C LYS A 1037 -33.18 -23.39 21.95
N ASN A 1038 -34.28 -22.63 21.93
CA ASN A 1038 -34.50 -21.50 21.00
C ASN A 1038 -34.36 -21.86 19.49
N ASN A 1039 -34.42 -23.13 19.11
CA ASN A 1039 -34.31 -23.52 17.69
C ASN A 1039 -35.69 -23.55 17.02
N ILE A 1040 -35.70 -23.39 15.70
CA ILE A 1040 -36.84 -23.76 14.85
C ILE A 1040 -36.51 -25.10 14.19
N ILE A 1041 -37.39 -26.09 14.38
CA ILE A 1041 -37.24 -27.46 13.90
C ILE A 1041 -38.45 -27.78 13.03
N TYR A 1042 -38.27 -27.66 11.71
CA TYR A 1042 -39.32 -27.88 10.72
C TYR A 1042 -38.99 -29.10 9.84
N GLY A 1043 -39.56 -30.26 10.20
CA GLY A 1043 -39.48 -31.47 9.39
C GLY A 1043 -40.65 -31.64 8.41
N THR A 1044 -40.39 -32.42 7.37
CA THR A 1044 -41.32 -32.73 6.26
C THR A 1044 -41.22 -34.21 5.83
N ASN A 1045 -40.37 -35.00 6.48
CA ASN A 1045 -40.08 -36.39 6.12
C ASN A 1045 -41.33 -37.28 6.21
N SER A 1046 -41.31 -38.39 5.46
CA SER A 1046 -42.48 -39.28 5.36
C SER A 1046 -42.76 -40.10 6.62
N ASP A 1047 -41.75 -40.26 7.48
CA ASP A 1047 -41.84 -41.01 8.73
C ASP A 1047 -42.45 -40.17 9.85
N ASN A 1048 -42.61 -38.86 9.63
CA ASN A 1048 -43.19 -37.88 10.55
C ASN A 1048 -42.41 -37.71 11.85
N ILE A 1049 -41.14 -38.10 11.87
CA ILE A 1049 -40.31 -38.05 13.07
C ILE A 1049 -39.53 -36.73 13.10
N LEU A 1050 -39.47 -36.03 14.25
CA LEU A 1050 -38.69 -34.79 14.39
C LEU A 1050 -37.45 -34.94 15.28
N VAL A 1051 -37.50 -35.84 16.27
CA VAL A 1051 -36.39 -36.09 17.20
C VAL A 1051 -36.30 -37.58 17.45
N ILE A 1052 -35.09 -38.14 17.34
CA ILE A 1052 -34.79 -39.50 17.78
C ILE A 1052 -33.67 -39.46 18.82
N GLN A 1053 -33.82 -40.29 19.86
CA GLN A 1053 -32.71 -40.73 20.69
C GLN A 1053 -32.40 -42.21 20.41
N ASN A 1054 -31.32 -42.51 19.67
CA ASN A 1054 -31.05 -43.82 19.05
C ASN A 1054 -30.06 -44.72 19.83
N SER A 1055 -29.75 -44.42 21.10
CA SER A 1055 -28.86 -45.26 21.92
C SER A 1055 -29.61 -46.06 22.99
N ASN A 1056 -29.17 -47.30 23.22
CA ASN A 1056 -29.61 -48.14 24.35
C ASN A 1056 -29.24 -47.55 25.73
N THR A 1057 -28.32 -46.59 25.76
CA THR A 1057 -27.93 -45.87 26.97
C THR A 1057 -28.60 -44.51 27.01
N ALA A 1058 -29.38 -44.24 28.06
CA ALA A 1058 -30.07 -42.96 28.22
C ALA A 1058 -29.07 -41.80 28.42
N PRO A 1059 -29.29 -40.64 27.78
CA PRO A 1059 -28.47 -39.46 27.99
C PRO A 1059 -28.64 -38.92 29.43
N VAL A 1060 -27.63 -38.21 29.92
CA VAL A 1060 -27.60 -37.68 31.31
C VAL A 1060 -27.77 -36.17 31.29
N ASN A 1061 -28.71 -35.62 32.06
CA ASN A 1061 -28.97 -34.17 32.12
C ASN A 1061 -29.19 -33.51 30.74
N MET A 1062 -29.69 -34.26 29.75
CA MET A 1062 -30.05 -33.72 28.44
C MET A 1062 -31.37 -32.96 28.55
N VAL A 1063 -31.39 -31.71 28.09
CA VAL A 1063 -32.58 -30.84 28.12
C VAL A 1063 -32.93 -30.35 26.73
N LEU A 1064 -34.12 -30.72 26.25
CA LEU A 1064 -34.74 -30.09 25.10
C LEU A 1064 -35.82 -29.17 25.63
N ASP A 1065 -35.76 -27.87 25.36
CA ASP A 1065 -36.78 -26.92 25.83
C ASP A 1065 -36.81 -25.62 25.03
N SER A 1066 -37.93 -24.90 25.07
CA SER A 1066 -38.09 -23.59 24.42
C SER A 1066 -37.76 -23.60 22.92
N ASN A 1067 -38.04 -24.68 22.20
CA ASN A 1067 -37.94 -24.76 20.74
C ASN A 1067 -39.30 -24.51 20.06
N ILE A 1068 -39.31 -24.38 18.74
CA ILE A 1068 -40.52 -24.43 17.89
C ILE A 1068 -40.41 -25.67 17.02
N TYR A 1069 -41.40 -26.56 17.12
CA TYR A 1069 -41.51 -27.74 16.29
C TYR A 1069 -42.62 -27.54 15.25
N TYR A 1070 -42.40 -28.01 14.03
CA TYR A 1070 -43.44 -28.03 13.02
C TYR A 1070 -43.29 -29.23 12.08
N HIS A 1071 -44.44 -29.83 11.73
CA HIS A 1071 -44.55 -30.86 10.70
C HIS A 1071 -45.91 -30.74 10.00
N PRO A 1072 -46.00 -30.87 8.66
CA PRO A 1072 -47.26 -30.70 7.91
C PRO A 1072 -48.38 -31.69 8.29
N VAL A 1073 -48.05 -32.86 8.84
CA VAL A 1073 -49.05 -33.83 9.34
C VAL A 1073 -49.79 -33.35 10.58
N GLY A 1074 -49.25 -32.34 11.27
CA GLY A 1074 -49.87 -31.72 12.43
C GLY A 1074 -49.49 -32.37 13.76
N THR A 1075 -49.82 -31.65 14.84
CA THR A 1075 -49.36 -31.92 16.21
C THR A 1075 -49.74 -33.28 16.80
N ASN A 1076 -50.74 -33.98 16.25
CA ASN A 1076 -51.23 -35.26 16.76
C ASN A 1076 -50.60 -36.47 16.04
N ASP A 1077 -50.16 -36.28 14.81
CA ASP A 1077 -49.69 -37.36 13.93
C ASP A 1077 -48.16 -37.37 13.78
N VAL A 1078 -47.48 -36.28 14.20
CA VAL A 1078 -46.02 -36.23 14.35
C VAL A 1078 -45.53 -37.23 15.39
N GLU A 1079 -44.32 -37.76 15.23
CA GLU A 1079 -43.70 -38.73 16.11
C GLU A 1079 -42.37 -38.22 16.69
N PHE A 1080 -42.07 -38.67 17.91
CA PHE A 1080 -40.80 -38.42 18.60
C PHE A 1080 -40.36 -39.72 19.26
N GLU A 1081 -39.06 -39.98 19.28
CA GLU A 1081 -38.50 -41.16 19.94
C GLU A 1081 -37.53 -40.78 21.04
N TRP A 1082 -37.71 -41.39 22.21
CA TRP A 1082 -36.86 -41.14 23.37
C TRP A 1082 -36.72 -42.38 24.24
N GLN A 1083 -35.49 -42.79 24.51
CA GLN A 1083 -35.17 -43.93 25.39
C GLN A 1083 -35.90 -45.21 24.97
N ASN A 1084 -35.81 -45.57 23.69
CA ASN A 1084 -36.46 -46.73 23.07
C ASN A 1084 -38.00 -46.74 23.17
N SER A 1085 -38.62 -45.57 23.37
CA SER A 1085 -40.07 -45.39 23.37
C SER A 1085 -40.48 -44.38 22.30
N SER A 1086 -41.53 -44.70 21.56
CA SER A 1086 -42.15 -43.80 20.58
C SER A 1086 -43.34 -43.05 21.19
N TYR A 1087 -43.44 -41.76 20.90
CA TYR A 1087 -44.47 -40.85 21.36
C TYR A 1087 -45.15 -40.19 20.15
N GLN A 1088 -46.29 -40.73 19.75
CA GLN A 1088 -47.14 -40.10 18.74
C GLN A 1088 -47.85 -38.87 19.32
N GLY A 1089 -47.57 -37.70 18.78
CA GLY A 1089 -48.14 -36.40 19.12
C GLY A 1089 -47.35 -35.60 20.15
N PHE A 1090 -47.23 -34.29 19.94
CA PHE A 1090 -46.39 -33.39 20.74
C PHE A 1090 -46.79 -33.30 22.23
N ALA A 1091 -48.09 -33.34 22.55
CA ALA A 1091 -48.54 -33.36 23.94
C ALA A 1091 -48.18 -34.67 24.67
N ASN A 1092 -48.15 -35.80 23.94
CA ASN A 1092 -47.72 -37.09 24.49
C ASN A 1092 -46.20 -37.12 24.68
N TRP A 1093 -45.44 -36.49 23.79
CA TRP A 1093 -44.01 -36.24 23.97
C TRP A 1093 -43.74 -35.48 25.28
N GLN A 1094 -44.32 -34.29 25.46
CA GLN A 1094 -44.09 -33.45 26.63
C GLN A 1094 -44.46 -34.17 27.95
N SER A 1095 -45.62 -34.83 27.98
CA SER A 1095 -46.08 -35.53 29.19
C SER A 1095 -45.35 -36.84 29.46
N GLY A 1096 -44.89 -37.52 28.42
CA GLY A 1096 -44.20 -38.82 28.50
C GLY A 1096 -42.73 -38.71 28.87
N THR A 1097 -42.02 -37.70 28.36
CA THR A 1097 -40.58 -37.51 28.60
C THR A 1097 -40.27 -36.43 29.63
N GLY A 1098 -41.17 -35.46 29.82
CA GLY A 1098 -40.92 -34.25 30.60
C GLY A 1098 -40.02 -33.22 29.89
N GLN A 1099 -39.63 -33.46 28.64
CA GLN A 1099 -38.92 -32.50 27.81
C GLN A 1099 -39.89 -31.45 27.23
N ASP A 1100 -39.32 -30.36 26.71
CA ASP A 1100 -40.03 -29.39 25.86
C ASP A 1100 -41.22 -28.70 26.53
N ALA A 1101 -41.16 -28.53 27.85
CA ALA A 1101 -42.24 -27.94 28.65
C ALA A 1101 -42.62 -26.50 28.22
N ASN A 1102 -41.67 -25.73 27.69
CA ASN A 1102 -41.86 -24.37 27.18
C ASN A 1102 -41.73 -24.28 25.65
N SER A 1103 -41.61 -25.42 24.96
CA SER A 1103 -41.63 -25.49 23.51
C SER A 1103 -43.07 -25.47 22.99
N ILE A 1104 -43.24 -25.04 21.74
CA ILE A 1104 -44.55 -25.02 21.07
C ILE A 1104 -44.48 -25.83 19.77
N PHE A 1105 -45.63 -26.33 19.33
CA PHE A 1105 -45.82 -26.89 18.00
C PHE A 1105 -46.65 -25.91 17.17
N ASP A 1106 -46.01 -25.14 16.29
CA ASP A 1106 -46.68 -24.14 15.46
C ASP A 1106 -45.85 -23.85 14.20
N ASN A 1107 -46.50 -23.39 13.13
CA ASN A 1107 -45.80 -23.05 11.89
C ASN A 1107 -44.89 -21.84 12.12
N PRO A 1108 -43.58 -21.91 11.84
CA PRO A 1108 -42.69 -20.76 11.99
C PRO A 1108 -42.98 -19.62 10.99
N ASP A 1109 -43.85 -19.82 9.99
CA ASP A 1109 -44.25 -18.83 8.98
C ASP A 1109 -43.02 -18.16 8.32
N PHE A 1110 -42.15 -18.98 7.73
CA PHE A 1110 -41.02 -18.52 6.90
C PHE A 1110 -41.49 -17.84 5.60
N ILE A 1111 -40.67 -16.93 5.05
CA ILE A 1111 -40.99 -16.15 3.84
C ILE A 1111 -41.20 -17.05 2.60
N ASP A 1112 -40.25 -17.93 2.28
CA ASP A 1112 -40.38 -18.84 1.13
C ASP A 1112 -39.63 -20.17 1.35
N ILE A 1113 -40.38 -21.21 1.67
CA ILE A 1113 -39.85 -22.57 1.84
C ILE A 1113 -39.79 -23.37 0.53
N SER A 1114 -40.32 -22.83 -0.56
CA SER A 1114 -40.43 -23.52 -1.85
C SER A 1114 -39.23 -23.28 -2.77
N SER A 1115 -38.50 -22.17 -2.57
CA SER A 1115 -37.30 -21.83 -3.33
C SER A 1115 -36.09 -22.71 -2.99
N PHE A 1116 -35.04 -22.61 -3.82
CA PHE A 1116 -33.72 -23.18 -3.54
C PHE A 1116 -32.64 -22.12 -3.84
N PRO A 1117 -31.91 -21.62 -2.81
CA PRO A 1117 -32.09 -21.90 -1.39
C PRO A 1117 -33.46 -21.43 -0.85
N PRO A 1118 -33.99 -22.05 0.23
CA PRO A 1118 -35.20 -21.55 0.89
C PRO A 1118 -34.89 -20.24 1.63
N ASP A 1119 -35.87 -19.34 1.68
CA ASP A 1119 -35.85 -18.14 2.52
C ASP A 1119 -36.52 -18.44 3.87
N LEU A 1120 -35.69 -18.72 4.87
CA LEU A 1120 -36.11 -19.05 6.23
C LEU A 1120 -36.17 -17.82 7.15
N HIS A 1121 -36.19 -16.60 6.59
CA HIS A 1121 -36.55 -15.42 7.36
C HIS A 1121 -37.99 -15.50 7.84
N LEU A 1122 -38.27 -14.86 8.97
CA LEU A 1122 -39.59 -14.85 9.59
C LEU A 1122 -40.49 -13.82 8.91
N THR A 1123 -41.76 -14.17 8.70
CA THR A 1123 -42.80 -13.17 8.39
C THR A 1123 -43.31 -12.50 9.67
N SER A 1124 -44.02 -11.38 9.53
CA SER A 1124 -44.56 -10.60 10.65
C SER A 1124 -45.59 -11.33 11.53
N THR A 1125 -46.08 -12.49 11.11
CA THR A 1125 -47.02 -13.33 11.88
C THR A 1125 -46.36 -14.50 12.60
N SER A 1126 -45.04 -14.65 12.45
CA SER A 1126 -44.32 -15.79 12.98
C SER A 1126 -44.44 -15.91 14.50
N PRO A 1127 -44.71 -17.13 15.03
CA PRO A 1127 -44.68 -17.39 16.47
C PRO A 1127 -43.26 -17.42 17.06
N ALA A 1128 -42.22 -17.29 16.22
CA ALA A 1128 -40.83 -17.22 16.66
C ALA A 1128 -40.41 -15.84 17.16
N ILE A 1129 -41.16 -14.79 16.83
CA ILE A 1129 -40.85 -13.39 17.16
C ILE A 1129 -40.97 -13.16 18.68
N GLU A 1130 -39.95 -12.56 19.29
CA GLU A 1130 -39.78 -12.29 20.73
C GLU A 1130 -40.01 -13.53 21.63
N ALA A 1131 -39.82 -14.73 21.09
CA ALA A 1131 -40.13 -15.99 21.77
C ALA A 1131 -38.92 -16.66 22.44
N GLY A 1132 -37.70 -16.23 22.14
CA GLY A 1132 -36.47 -16.81 22.65
C GLY A 1132 -36.00 -16.25 24.00
N SER A 1133 -35.01 -16.93 24.57
CA SER A 1133 -34.26 -16.46 25.74
C SER A 1133 -32.99 -15.70 25.33
N ASN A 1134 -32.69 -14.58 25.98
CA ASN A 1134 -31.47 -13.80 25.72
C ASN A 1134 -30.26 -14.50 26.35
N TYR A 1135 -29.26 -14.83 25.52
CA TYR A 1135 -27.96 -15.32 25.97
C TYR A 1135 -26.91 -14.24 25.69
N SER A 1136 -25.95 -14.06 26.60
CA SER A 1136 -24.98 -12.95 26.52
C SER A 1136 -24.03 -13.04 25.33
N ASP A 1137 -23.85 -14.25 24.79
CA ASP A 1137 -23.03 -14.54 23.62
C ASP A 1137 -23.83 -14.54 22.30
N LEU A 1138 -25.11 -14.14 22.31
CA LEU A 1138 -25.92 -13.88 21.12
C LEU A 1138 -26.00 -12.38 20.84
N THR A 1139 -25.08 -11.85 20.04
CA THR A 1139 -25.01 -10.43 19.71
C THR A 1139 -25.51 -10.11 18.30
N VAL A 1140 -25.40 -11.04 17.35
CA VAL A 1140 -25.89 -10.93 15.96
C VAL A 1140 -26.58 -12.22 15.49
N ASP A 1141 -27.40 -12.15 14.45
CA ASP A 1141 -28.06 -13.25 13.76
C ASP A 1141 -27.27 -13.79 12.55
N ARG A 1142 -27.87 -14.67 11.74
CA ARG A 1142 -27.26 -15.23 10.53
C ARG A 1142 -26.83 -14.18 9.49
N ASP A 1143 -27.51 -13.05 9.41
CA ASP A 1143 -27.27 -11.97 8.45
C ASP A 1143 -26.43 -10.84 9.08
N SER A 1144 -25.76 -11.14 10.19
CA SER A 1144 -25.03 -10.17 11.01
C SER A 1144 -25.93 -9.04 11.53
N VAL A 1145 -27.24 -9.28 11.58
CA VAL A 1145 -28.21 -8.35 12.16
C VAL A 1145 -28.11 -8.43 13.67
N TRP A 1146 -27.93 -7.26 14.28
CA TRP A 1146 -27.85 -7.14 15.73
C TRP A 1146 -29.10 -7.70 16.43
N ARG A 1147 -28.92 -8.42 17.54
CA ARG A 1147 -30.02 -9.05 18.32
C ARG A 1147 -29.87 -8.82 19.82
N PRO A 1148 -30.98 -8.71 20.58
CA PRO A 1148 -32.37 -8.77 20.12
C PRO A 1148 -32.84 -7.44 19.51
N LEU A 1149 -33.38 -7.41 18.28
CA LEU A 1149 -33.87 -6.16 17.68
C LEU A 1149 -35.02 -5.54 18.50
N LEU A 1150 -35.83 -6.39 19.14
CA LEU A 1150 -36.94 -6.00 20.01
C LEU A 1150 -36.62 -6.33 21.49
N ALA A 1151 -37.61 -6.72 22.31
CA ALA A 1151 -37.39 -6.94 23.75
C ALA A 1151 -36.71 -8.28 24.08
N LYS A 1152 -36.83 -9.28 23.19
CA LYS A 1152 -36.25 -10.62 23.32
C LYS A 1152 -35.78 -11.11 21.95
N VAL A 1153 -34.80 -12.00 21.96
CA VAL A 1153 -34.35 -12.65 20.73
C VAL A 1153 -35.46 -13.50 20.13
N ASP A 1154 -35.48 -13.57 18.82
CA ASP A 1154 -36.35 -14.51 18.12
C ASP A 1154 -35.80 -15.93 18.24
N LYS A 1155 -36.67 -16.93 18.05
CA LYS A 1155 -36.20 -18.32 17.93
C LYS A 1155 -35.75 -18.58 16.49
N GLY A 1156 -34.72 -19.41 16.33
CA GLY A 1156 -34.11 -19.70 15.03
C GLY A 1156 -32.94 -18.78 14.68
N ALA A 1157 -32.48 -18.91 13.43
CA ALA A 1157 -31.24 -18.31 12.94
C ALA A 1157 -31.35 -16.81 12.62
N TYR A 1158 -32.55 -16.30 12.38
CA TYR A 1158 -32.80 -14.92 11.94
C TYR A 1158 -33.57 -14.13 12.98
N GLU A 1159 -33.27 -12.84 13.06
CA GLU A 1159 -33.98 -11.87 13.89
C GLU A 1159 -34.93 -11.02 13.03
N TYR A 1160 -36.20 -10.97 13.39
CA TYR A 1160 -37.21 -10.17 12.71
C TYR A 1160 -37.22 -8.73 13.24
N GLY A 1161 -37.10 -7.77 12.33
CA GLY A 1161 -37.34 -6.37 12.65
C GLY A 1161 -36.93 -5.41 11.55
N ILE A 1162 -37.42 -4.18 11.67
CA ILE A 1162 -37.02 -3.07 10.82
C ILE A 1162 -35.97 -2.27 11.57
N TYR A 1163 -34.78 -2.13 11.01
CA TYR A 1163 -33.68 -1.42 11.67
C TYR A 1163 -32.96 -0.47 10.72
N TRP A 1164 -32.31 0.53 11.31
CA TRP A 1164 -31.53 1.52 10.60
C TRP A 1164 -30.16 0.96 10.19
N THR A 1165 -29.86 0.98 8.89
CA THR A 1165 -28.58 0.54 8.32
C THR A 1165 -27.61 1.71 8.11
N GLY A 1166 -28.14 2.91 7.84
CA GLY A 1166 -27.39 4.15 7.70
C GLY A 1166 -26.25 4.11 6.68
N GLN A 1167 -26.45 3.39 5.57
CA GLN A 1167 -25.44 3.16 4.53
C GLN A 1167 -25.43 4.22 3.41
N VAL A 1168 -26.51 5.01 3.27
CA VAL A 1168 -26.68 5.92 2.13
C VAL A 1168 -26.54 7.38 2.54
N SER A 1169 -27.19 7.77 3.64
CA SER A 1169 -27.13 9.14 4.13
C SER A 1169 -27.70 9.23 5.54
N ASN A 1170 -27.64 10.42 6.14
CA ASN A 1170 -28.32 10.67 7.41
C ASN A 1170 -29.86 10.78 7.28
N ASP A 1171 -30.45 10.84 6.07
CA ASP A 1171 -31.88 11.15 5.93
C ASP A 1171 -32.82 9.97 6.23
N TRP A 1172 -33.70 10.13 7.23
CA TRP A 1172 -34.70 9.12 7.67
C TRP A 1172 -35.57 8.58 6.53
N HIS A 1173 -35.86 9.42 5.54
CA HIS A 1173 -36.77 9.12 4.43
C HIS A 1173 -36.09 8.50 3.21
N THR A 1174 -34.79 8.22 3.30
CA THR A 1174 -34.11 7.42 2.28
C THR A 1174 -34.36 5.94 2.55
N ALA A 1175 -35.08 5.29 1.63
CA ALA A 1175 -35.45 3.88 1.77
C ALA A 1175 -34.24 2.96 1.97
N GLY A 1176 -33.12 3.24 1.30
CA GLY A 1176 -31.87 2.48 1.42
C GLY A 1176 -31.18 2.55 2.78
N ASN A 1177 -31.63 3.42 3.70
CA ASN A 1177 -31.14 3.45 5.08
C ASN A 1177 -31.89 2.48 6.03
N TRP A 1178 -32.82 1.67 5.52
CA TRP A 1178 -33.63 0.74 6.31
C TRP A 1178 -33.48 -0.69 5.80
N SER A 1179 -33.50 -1.66 6.72
CA SER A 1179 -33.26 -3.09 6.44
C SER A 1179 -34.18 -3.72 5.38
N GLY A 1180 -35.36 -3.16 5.12
CA GLY A 1180 -36.29 -3.63 4.07
C GLY A 1180 -36.25 -2.83 2.77
N ASN A 1181 -35.28 -1.92 2.61
CA ASN A 1181 -35.22 -0.91 1.55
C ASN A 1181 -36.56 -0.15 1.38
N ALA A 1182 -37.19 0.18 2.51
CA ALA A 1182 -38.47 0.85 2.59
C ALA A 1182 -38.54 1.73 3.84
N VAL A 1183 -39.10 2.93 3.69
CA VAL A 1183 -39.24 3.88 4.81
C VAL A 1183 -40.34 3.38 5.77
N PRO A 1184 -40.06 3.27 7.08
CA PRO A 1184 -41.03 2.80 8.06
C PRO A 1184 -42.23 3.74 8.20
N GLY A 1185 -43.41 3.14 8.38
CA GLY A 1185 -44.68 3.81 8.60
C GLY A 1185 -45.27 3.58 9.99
N SER A 1186 -46.48 4.10 10.22
CA SER A 1186 -47.13 4.16 11.54
C SER A 1186 -47.41 2.80 12.21
N THR A 1187 -47.29 1.70 11.47
CA THR A 1187 -47.45 0.32 11.97
C THR A 1187 -46.14 -0.34 12.38
N ASP A 1188 -45.01 0.29 12.08
CA ASP A 1188 -43.72 -0.38 12.09
C ASP A 1188 -42.98 -0.12 13.40
N ASN A 1189 -42.43 -1.18 13.98
CA ASN A 1189 -41.50 -1.11 15.09
C ASN A 1189 -40.10 -0.97 14.49
N VAL A 1190 -39.39 0.09 14.86
CA VAL A 1190 -38.07 0.36 14.31
C VAL A 1190 -36.99 0.34 15.38
N THR A 1191 -35.81 -0.14 15.02
CA THR A 1191 -34.65 -0.22 15.90
C THR A 1191 -33.50 0.61 15.35
N ILE A 1192 -32.90 1.44 16.20
CA ILE A 1192 -31.66 2.16 15.89
C ILE A 1192 -30.53 1.46 16.65
N PRO A 1193 -29.58 0.80 15.96
CA PRO A 1193 -28.50 0.05 16.61
C PRO A 1193 -27.42 1.00 17.18
N PRO A 1194 -26.39 0.49 17.87
CA PRO A 1194 -25.22 1.28 18.25
C PRO A 1194 -24.46 1.90 17.05
N PRO A 1195 -23.66 2.96 17.26
CA PRO A 1195 -22.95 3.67 16.17
C PRO A 1195 -21.98 2.81 15.37
N GLU A 1196 -21.44 1.72 15.93
CA GLU A 1196 -20.56 0.81 15.19
C GLU A 1196 -21.26 0.06 14.03
N PHE A 1197 -22.60 0.17 13.89
CA PHE A 1197 -23.38 -0.51 12.85
C PHE A 1197 -23.93 0.42 11.76
N TYR A 1198 -23.58 1.71 11.76
CA TYR A 1198 -23.95 2.64 10.68
C TYR A 1198 -22.87 3.71 10.46
N GLU A 1199 -22.71 4.16 9.21
CA GLU A 1199 -21.85 5.30 8.88
C GLU A 1199 -22.58 6.62 9.17
N TYR A 1200 -23.87 6.67 8.80
CA TYR A 1200 -24.72 7.84 8.94
C TYR A 1200 -25.80 7.62 10.00
N TYR A 1201 -25.86 8.50 11.00
CA TYR A 1201 -26.91 8.43 12.01
C TYR A 1201 -28.24 8.97 11.47
N PRO A 1202 -29.39 8.46 11.93
CA PRO A 1202 -30.68 8.90 11.44
C PRO A 1202 -31.00 10.35 11.84
N GLU A 1203 -31.37 11.14 10.82
CA GLU A 1203 -31.89 12.49 10.91
C GLU A 1203 -33.30 12.56 10.29
N VAL A 1204 -34.30 12.88 11.12
CA VAL A 1204 -35.68 13.11 10.68
C VAL A 1204 -35.80 14.53 10.16
N ASN A 1205 -35.62 14.68 8.84
CA ASN A 1205 -35.64 15.96 8.13
C ASN A 1205 -37.03 16.38 7.63
N SER A 1206 -38.00 15.46 7.64
CA SER A 1206 -39.42 15.74 7.36
C SER A 1206 -40.34 14.86 8.21
N ASN A 1207 -41.63 15.18 8.33
CA ASN A 1207 -42.52 14.51 9.29
C ASN A 1207 -42.55 12.99 9.07
N ALA A 1208 -42.40 12.23 10.15
CA ALA A 1208 -42.38 10.76 10.13
C ALA A 1208 -43.31 10.18 11.20
N GLN A 1209 -43.78 8.95 11.00
CA GLN A 1209 -44.61 8.24 11.97
C GLN A 1209 -44.21 6.77 12.04
N VAL A 1210 -44.13 6.24 13.25
CA VAL A 1210 -43.82 4.84 13.55
C VAL A 1210 -44.67 4.29 14.68
N ASN A 1211 -44.70 2.98 14.86
CA ASN A 1211 -45.42 2.35 15.96
C ASN A 1211 -44.63 2.43 17.27
N LYS A 1212 -43.38 1.95 17.27
CA LYS A 1212 -42.44 2.00 18.40
C LYS A 1212 -41.02 2.28 17.90
N ILE A 1213 -40.18 2.85 18.77
CA ILE A 1213 -38.75 3.02 18.52
C ILE A 1213 -37.96 2.36 19.64
N TYR A 1214 -37.02 1.48 19.27
CA TYR A 1214 -36.03 0.88 20.16
C TYR A 1214 -34.69 1.59 19.92
N LEU A 1215 -34.21 2.30 20.95
CA LEU A 1215 -32.91 3.00 20.95
C LEU A 1215 -31.96 2.27 21.88
N TYR A 1216 -30.82 1.84 21.33
CA TYR A 1216 -29.79 1.14 22.10
C TYR A 1216 -28.81 2.10 22.76
N GLU A 1217 -27.99 1.56 23.66
CA GLU A 1217 -26.97 2.33 24.35
C GLU A 1217 -26.00 2.93 23.31
N ASN A 1218 -25.69 4.22 23.47
CA ASN A 1218 -24.88 5.03 22.54
C ASN A 1218 -25.47 5.31 21.15
N SER A 1219 -26.66 4.80 20.82
CA SER A 1219 -27.36 5.14 19.57
C SER A 1219 -27.72 6.63 19.49
N LYS A 1220 -27.74 7.18 18.27
CA LYS A 1220 -28.05 8.59 18.02
C LYS A 1220 -29.21 8.72 17.03
N LEU A 1221 -30.23 9.50 17.37
CA LEU A 1221 -31.34 9.88 16.51
C LEU A 1221 -31.60 11.39 16.64
N ILE A 1222 -31.55 12.12 15.52
CA ILE A 1222 -31.83 13.56 15.50
C ILE A 1222 -33.19 13.82 14.85
N VAL A 1223 -34.01 14.65 15.49
CA VAL A 1223 -35.21 15.24 14.86
C VAL A 1223 -34.92 16.72 14.63
N LYS A 1224 -34.93 17.18 13.37
CA LYS A 1224 -34.61 18.58 13.05
C LYS A 1224 -35.67 19.54 13.62
N PRO A 1225 -35.29 20.80 13.96
CA PRO A 1225 -36.23 21.79 14.45
C PRO A 1225 -37.41 22.01 13.49
N GLY A 1226 -38.65 21.98 14.02
CA GLY A 1226 -39.87 22.22 13.24
C GLY A 1226 -40.46 20.98 12.54
N VAL A 1227 -39.85 19.80 12.71
CA VAL A 1227 -40.30 18.51 12.18
C VAL A 1227 -40.86 17.63 13.30
N ASN A 1228 -41.90 16.84 13.02
CA ASN A 1228 -42.51 15.92 13.97
C ASN A 1228 -42.21 14.45 13.64
N LEU A 1229 -41.67 13.72 14.61
CA LEU A 1229 -41.65 12.25 14.64
C LEU A 1229 -42.73 11.76 15.59
N SER A 1230 -43.79 11.12 15.07
CA SER A 1230 -44.90 10.61 15.90
C SER A 1230 -44.71 9.12 16.19
N ILE A 1231 -44.82 8.73 17.46
CA ILE A 1231 -44.71 7.32 17.91
C ILE A 1231 -46.07 6.91 18.46
N SER A 1232 -46.62 5.80 17.95
CA SER A 1232 -48.00 5.42 18.21
C SER A 1232 -48.21 4.65 19.52
N ASN A 1233 -47.20 3.93 20.02
CA ASN A 1233 -47.27 3.10 21.24
C ASN A 1233 -46.06 3.22 22.16
#